data_AF-A0A226D3W0-F1
#
_entry.id   AF-A0A226D3W0-F1
#
_cell.length_a   1.000
_cell.length_b   1.000
_cell.length_c   1.000
_cell.angle_alpha   90.00
_cell.angle_beta   90.00
_cell.angle_gamma   90.00
#
_symmetry.space_group_name_H-M   'P 1'
#
loop_
_entity.id
_entity.type
_entity.pdbx_description
1 polymer ?
#
loop_
_entity_poly.entity_id
_entity_poly.type
_entity_poly.pdbx_seq_one_letter_code
_entity_poly.pdbx_strand_id
1 'polypeptide(L)'
;MSPSADFAHFSFILCCILAQSIFSVQLQQQFPIGKFLDGVPSSCDLEILRDGKELLDYSPPHNFYPTTMVYCPITQKSYYEVQEYWILSDAYLRVTNLSLNTMHGRVGQCKISLVLYRVIDFSAFGVQAQMARNRYTIGLFAFSTERSLRCAEYLITFQNVTVIAVADANHLHEALDQIGHDLFQYSVSTYQASFIRGKFKLCSLKRWQRPSAKDMMCVQAIHKPLYKLEQLYVHAECWNILDSWNKFVTLPKNPFDHQENLIDTDIYISLDAIRKANISCYFASSIMRIQYPMIVTRSNLWQGKTYPLSFSGDTFITCYAKQFITFEFYLTPFQPNVWIAIGVSLSVLVTSLTLYIKRVYCDSTSFSTWLPFLASLFEETSSVPGIIEKRQFYRLTFGIWSLVAVLLTNCYSGIMINNLVAPLPRIKLETWNDVFCEEDNPGSAQEVSVWMNKTGILRYWEDVQDLFNFNLLSPEYLSPNVKNFSLENPFESKSCFRLLSAPTYNRYPNMPGNTFFYSLHTWRNLKLRRNEGFSYREGNKIKLYPETWLLSPKPGRELRDLSERNTSKTRVELEQLIENEVVKCGKILYVKDSKYIVQEYLYLSKKYYWRDFYIGKDTLKQYLEQLVFYHADKSSIPRNIVATIESGIWKRLDEEISLRKLKGRIKETWNGIIRAPEKWNSVPLDGSIFTLFVVCGILSAAAVIGICVEGRHEIVWLLVNTNRLVKYNLILWWWRLMDWFCG
;
A
#
# COMPACT_ATOMS: atom_id res chain seq x y z
N MET A 1 23.43 29.78 98.49
CA MET A 1 23.01 28.85 97.41
C MET A 1 22.62 29.69 96.21
N SER A 2 23.50 29.71 95.21
CA SER A 2 23.45 30.57 94.02
C SER A 2 22.87 29.84 92.81
N PRO A 3 21.97 30.44 92.04
CA PRO A 3 21.64 29.99 90.69
C PRO A 3 22.27 30.97 89.68
N SER A 4 23.36 30.59 89.01
CA SER A 4 23.91 31.39 87.90
C SER A 4 24.74 30.59 86.87
N ALA A 5 24.67 29.26 86.86
CA ALA A 5 25.50 28.45 85.94
C ALA A 5 24.78 27.90 84.70
N ASP A 6 23.45 27.79 84.68
CA ASP A 6 22.76 27.02 83.62
C ASP A 6 22.33 27.83 82.38
N PHE A 7 22.36 29.16 82.42
CA PHE A 7 21.94 29.97 81.28
C PHE A 7 23.04 30.14 80.20
N ALA A 8 24.31 30.02 80.58
CA ALA A 8 25.43 30.17 79.65
C ALA A 8 25.61 28.93 78.74
N HIS A 9 25.32 27.73 79.23
CA HIS A 9 25.44 26.50 78.44
C HIS A 9 24.35 26.38 77.37
N PHE A 10 23.12 26.84 77.66
CA PHE A 10 22.03 26.78 76.69
C PHE A 10 22.23 27.78 75.55
N SER A 11 22.76 28.97 75.84
CA SER A 11 23.05 29.98 74.81
C SER A 11 24.21 29.56 73.88
N PHE A 12 25.24 28.89 74.41
CA PHE A 12 26.37 28.41 73.60
C PHE A 12 26.00 27.25 72.68
N ILE A 13 25.15 26.32 73.14
CA ILE A 13 24.65 25.21 72.31
C ILE A 13 23.71 25.73 71.22
N LEU A 14 22.82 26.67 71.53
CA LEU A 14 21.94 27.28 70.53
C LEU A 14 22.74 28.08 69.49
N CYS A 15 23.81 28.78 69.90
CA CYS A 15 24.68 29.51 68.97
C CYS A 15 25.53 28.57 68.10
N CYS A 16 25.99 27.42 68.61
CA CYS A 16 26.69 26.41 67.81
C CYS A 16 25.76 25.69 66.83
N ILE A 17 24.50 25.42 67.21
CA ILE A 17 23.49 24.83 66.32
C ILE A 17 23.04 25.86 65.25
N LEU A 18 22.91 27.14 65.62
CA LEU A 18 22.65 28.22 64.67
C LEU A 18 23.85 28.50 63.76
N ALA A 19 25.09 28.42 64.27
CA ALA A 19 26.30 28.57 63.45
C ALA A 19 26.48 27.37 62.49
N GLN A 20 26.19 26.13 62.91
CA GLN A 20 26.21 24.96 62.02
C GLN A 20 25.08 24.98 60.99
N SER A 21 23.90 25.50 61.32
CA SER A 21 22.81 25.69 60.35
C SER A 21 23.04 26.87 59.39
N ILE A 22 23.75 27.92 59.82
CA ILE A 22 24.13 29.06 58.95
C ILE A 22 25.35 28.71 58.07
N PHE A 23 26.32 27.93 58.55
CA PHE A 23 27.48 27.49 57.76
C PHE A 23 27.22 26.24 56.90
N SER A 24 26.09 25.54 57.09
CA SER A 24 25.65 24.46 56.19
C SER A 24 24.76 24.96 55.04
N VAL A 25 24.62 26.27 54.86
CA VAL A 25 24.25 26.86 53.57
C VAL A 25 25.43 26.63 52.63
N GLN A 26 25.55 25.40 52.14
CA GLN A 26 26.38 25.07 50.99
C GLN A 26 25.93 26.03 49.91
N LEU A 27 26.78 27.01 49.56
CA LEU A 27 26.60 27.79 48.34
C LEU A 27 26.48 26.76 47.21
N GLN A 28 25.25 26.50 46.77
CA GLN A 28 24.98 25.65 45.62
C GLN A 28 25.69 26.32 44.44
N GLN A 29 26.83 25.76 44.05
CA GLN A 29 27.54 26.22 42.87
C GLN A 29 26.60 26.06 41.69
N GLN A 30 26.21 27.19 41.09
CA GLN A 30 25.37 27.19 39.90
C GLN A 30 26.03 26.35 38.80
N PHE A 31 25.25 25.52 38.11
CA PHE A 31 25.75 24.67 37.03
C PHE A 31 26.24 25.55 35.86
N PRO A 32 27.55 25.57 35.54
CA PRO A 32 28.09 26.52 34.58
C PRO A 32 27.84 26.04 33.14
N ILE A 33 26.60 26.21 32.67
CA ILE A 33 26.11 25.67 31.40
C ILE A 33 26.92 26.15 30.18
N GLY A 34 27.44 27.39 30.18
CA GLY A 34 28.33 27.87 29.11
C GLY A 34 29.58 27.00 28.97
N LYS A 35 30.26 26.72 30.09
CA LYS A 35 31.43 25.83 30.12
C LYS A 35 31.09 24.37 29.83
N PHE A 36 29.86 23.95 30.15
CA PHE A 36 29.38 22.61 29.86
C PHE A 36 29.19 22.39 28.36
N LEU A 37 28.65 23.41 27.68
CA LEU A 37 28.39 23.41 26.25
C LEU A 37 29.64 23.64 25.39
N ASP A 38 30.77 24.01 26.00
CA ASP A 38 32.03 24.10 25.29
C ASP A 38 32.35 22.77 24.59
N GLY A 39 32.58 22.82 23.28
CA GLY A 39 32.91 21.63 22.48
C GLY A 39 31.72 20.89 21.86
N VAL A 40 30.49 21.39 21.98
CA VAL A 40 29.38 20.93 21.09
C VAL A 40 29.78 21.22 19.63
N PRO A 41 29.70 20.22 18.73
CA PRO A 41 29.92 20.46 17.30
C PRO A 41 28.96 21.55 16.79
N SER A 42 29.48 22.48 15.99
CA SER A 42 28.66 23.57 15.42
C SER A 42 27.51 23.07 14.53
N SER A 43 27.58 21.82 14.07
CA SER A 43 26.57 21.11 13.29
C SER A 43 25.43 20.50 14.12
N CYS A 44 25.52 20.50 15.47
CA CYS A 44 24.44 20.02 16.33
C CYS A 44 23.51 21.16 16.77
N ASP A 45 22.22 20.87 16.79
CA ASP A 45 21.24 21.70 17.47
C ASP A 45 21.29 21.49 18.96
N LEU A 46 21.07 22.56 19.70
CA LEU A 46 21.04 22.53 21.16
C LEU A 46 19.67 22.97 21.65
N GLU A 47 18.96 22.03 22.25
CA GLU A 47 17.67 22.26 22.89
C GLU A 47 17.85 22.25 24.40
N ILE A 48 17.32 23.26 25.09
CA ILE A 48 17.32 23.29 26.56
C ILE A 48 15.87 23.24 27.01
N LEU A 49 15.50 22.18 27.73
CA LEU A 49 14.22 22.03 28.39
C LEU A 49 14.38 22.40 29.86
N ARG A 50 13.61 23.39 30.30
CA ARG A 50 13.68 23.92 31.66
C ARG A 50 12.39 23.61 32.42
N ASP A 51 12.55 22.92 33.54
CA ASP A 51 11.49 22.75 34.54
C ASP A 51 11.62 23.84 35.63
N GLY A 52 10.69 24.80 35.66
CA GLY A 52 10.62 25.86 36.67
C GLY A 52 11.50 27.10 36.42
N LYS A 53 11.13 28.23 37.05
CA LYS A 53 11.77 29.54 36.86
C LYS A 53 13.05 29.76 37.68
N GLU A 54 13.38 28.89 38.63
CA GLU A 54 14.45 29.17 39.61
C GLU A 54 15.81 28.52 39.27
N LEU A 55 15.85 27.56 38.34
CA LEU A 55 17.04 26.69 38.21
C LEU A 55 18.26 27.31 37.50
N LEU A 56 18.13 28.43 36.78
CA LEU A 56 19.26 29.06 36.08
C LEU A 56 19.06 30.57 35.87
N ASP A 57 20.00 31.37 36.38
CA ASP A 57 20.36 32.68 35.82
C ASP A 57 21.39 32.46 34.70
N TYR A 58 20.89 32.07 33.53
CA TYR A 58 21.73 31.85 32.36
C TYR A 58 21.56 32.99 31.36
N SER A 59 22.63 33.73 31.13
CA SER A 59 22.80 34.60 29.96
C SER A 59 23.74 33.87 28.99
N PRO A 60 23.26 33.43 27.81
CA PRO A 60 24.12 32.74 26.84
C PRO A 60 25.28 33.65 26.41
N PRO A 61 26.52 33.13 26.34
CA PRO A 61 27.61 33.87 25.72
C PRO A 61 27.28 34.10 24.25
N HIS A 62 27.60 35.29 23.72
CA HIS A 62 27.17 35.80 22.40
C HIS A 62 27.44 34.89 21.18
N ASN A 63 28.25 33.84 21.31
CA ASN A 63 28.63 32.95 20.21
C ASN A 63 27.98 31.54 20.29
N PHE A 64 27.27 31.22 21.37
CA PHE A 64 26.65 29.91 21.58
C PHE A 64 25.20 30.08 22.04
N TYR A 65 24.33 30.48 21.11
CA TYR A 65 22.90 30.50 21.39
C TYR A 65 22.32 29.07 21.26
N PRO A 66 21.58 28.58 22.27
CA PRO A 66 20.74 27.41 22.06
C PRO A 66 19.79 27.70 20.90
N THR A 67 19.61 26.71 20.04
CA THR A 67 18.74 26.83 18.86
C THR A 67 17.29 26.91 19.28
N THR A 68 16.97 26.23 20.39
CA THR A 68 15.63 26.14 20.94
C THR A 68 15.69 26.14 22.47
N MET A 69 14.97 27.05 23.12
CA MET A 69 14.68 26.95 24.55
C MET A 69 13.20 26.66 24.76
N VAL A 70 12.93 25.62 25.53
CA VAL A 70 11.58 25.14 25.85
C VAL A 70 11.35 25.37 27.33
N TYR A 71 10.41 26.25 27.66
CA TYR A 71 10.00 26.46 29.03
C TYR A 71 8.79 25.59 29.34
N CYS A 72 8.92 24.73 30.34
CA CYS A 72 7.86 23.91 30.87
C CYS A 72 7.30 24.60 32.13
N PRO A 73 6.16 25.30 32.06
CA PRO A 73 5.58 25.92 33.24
C PRO A 73 4.91 24.85 34.09
N ILE A 74 5.60 24.31 35.08
CA ILE A 74 4.91 23.69 36.22
C ILE A 74 4.74 24.78 37.28
N THR A 75 3.52 25.29 37.40
CA THR A 75 3.08 25.91 38.65
C THR A 75 2.26 24.88 39.44
N GLN A 76 2.26 24.94 40.77
CA GLN A 76 1.44 24.07 41.61
C GLN A 76 -0.05 24.13 41.22
N LYS A 77 -0.51 25.27 40.68
CA LYS A 77 -1.88 25.50 40.18
C LYS A 77 -2.19 24.72 38.89
N SER A 78 -1.25 24.67 37.94
CA SER A 78 -1.42 23.88 36.70
C SER A 78 -1.53 22.38 36.94
N TYR A 79 -1.09 21.87 38.09
CA TYR A 79 -1.22 20.44 38.44
C TYR A 79 -2.67 20.06 38.78
N TYR A 80 -3.36 20.87 39.59
CA TYR A 80 -4.77 20.61 39.96
C TYR A 80 -5.72 20.75 38.77
N GLU A 81 -5.51 21.75 37.90
CA GLU A 81 -6.28 21.91 36.66
C GLU A 81 -6.06 20.74 35.68
N VAL A 82 -4.86 20.16 35.69
CA VAL A 82 -4.54 18.97 34.89
C VAL A 82 -5.19 17.71 35.49
N GLN A 83 -5.28 17.58 36.82
CA GLN A 83 -5.91 16.45 37.53
C GLN A 83 -7.39 16.24 37.17
N GLU A 84 -8.19 17.30 37.03
CA GLU A 84 -9.60 17.20 36.63
C GLU A 84 -9.80 16.72 35.19
N TYR A 85 -8.88 17.06 34.26
CA TYR A 85 -8.96 16.65 32.86
C TYR A 85 -8.58 15.18 32.61
N TRP A 86 -7.81 14.55 33.50
CA TRP A 86 -7.29 13.19 33.32
C TRP A 86 -8.35 12.09 33.43
N ILE A 87 -9.47 12.33 34.13
CA ILE A 87 -10.47 11.29 34.42
C ILE A 87 -11.33 10.98 33.18
N LEU A 88 -11.34 11.87 32.17
CA LEU A 88 -12.33 11.82 31.07
C LEU A 88 -11.77 11.57 29.67
N SER A 89 -10.45 11.55 29.43
CA SER A 89 -9.94 11.25 28.09
C SER A 89 -8.60 10.49 28.06
N ASP A 90 -8.56 9.39 27.31
CA ASP A 90 -7.35 8.65 26.91
C ASP A 90 -6.45 9.44 25.92
N ALA A 91 -6.72 10.73 25.72
CA ALA A 91 -5.92 11.57 24.86
C ALA A 91 -4.58 11.87 25.54
N TYR A 92 -3.51 11.22 25.05
CA TYR A 92 -2.11 11.55 25.33
C TYR A 92 -1.93 13.04 25.62
N LEU A 93 -1.53 13.35 26.85
CA LEU A 93 -1.43 14.72 27.34
C LEU A 93 -0.60 15.56 26.34
N ARG A 94 -1.26 16.51 25.68
CA ARG A 94 -0.56 17.57 24.97
C ARG A 94 -0.11 18.53 26.07
N VAL A 95 1.19 18.66 26.30
CA VAL A 95 1.73 19.76 27.11
C VAL A 95 1.43 21.05 26.32
N THR A 96 0.24 21.62 26.53
CA THR A 96 -0.34 22.66 25.67
C THR A 96 0.25 24.05 25.91
N ASN A 97 0.93 24.25 27.04
CA ASN A 97 1.49 25.54 27.44
C ASN A 97 3.03 25.54 27.45
N LEU A 98 3.67 24.93 26.46
CA LEU A 98 5.11 25.13 26.26
C LEU A 98 5.32 26.49 25.58
N SER A 99 6.02 27.40 26.25
CA SER A 99 6.51 28.60 25.55
C SER A 99 7.83 28.23 24.88
N LEU A 100 7.84 28.36 23.56
CA LEU A 100 8.98 28.05 22.71
C LEU A 100 9.66 29.38 22.36
N ASN A 101 10.89 29.57 22.83
CA ASN A 101 11.70 30.69 22.37
C ASN A 101 12.66 30.18 21.29
N THR A 102 12.35 30.51 20.03
CA THR A 102 13.20 30.20 18.87
C THR A 102 14.01 31.44 18.51
N MET A 103 15.13 31.65 19.21
CA MET A 103 15.98 32.80 18.92
C MET A 103 16.65 32.63 17.55
N HIS A 104 17.04 31.40 17.16
CA HIS A 104 17.72 31.06 15.90
C HIS A 104 17.47 29.58 15.53
N GLY A 105 16.26 29.24 15.07
CA GLY A 105 15.92 27.87 14.68
C GLY A 105 16.78 27.39 13.50
N ARG A 106 17.62 26.39 13.72
CA ARG A 106 18.37 25.65 12.69
C ARG A 106 18.07 24.16 12.84
N VAL A 107 18.25 23.41 11.76
CA VAL A 107 18.15 21.94 11.73
C VAL A 107 19.55 21.40 11.50
N GLY A 108 20.22 21.02 12.58
CA GLY A 108 21.54 20.42 12.63
C GLY A 108 21.53 18.93 12.24
N GLN A 109 22.70 18.36 12.01
CA GLN A 109 22.88 16.93 11.73
C GLN A 109 22.69 16.05 12.99
N CYS A 110 22.71 16.68 14.16
CA CYS A 110 22.55 16.08 15.49
C CYS A 110 21.75 17.03 16.37
N LYS A 111 21.14 16.50 17.43
CA LYS A 111 20.43 17.28 18.45
C LYS A 111 20.93 16.88 19.82
N ILE A 112 21.28 17.87 20.65
CA ILE A 112 21.59 17.68 22.06
C ILE A 112 20.48 18.37 22.85
N SER A 113 19.71 17.58 23.60
CA SER A 113 18.63 18.09 24.45
C SER A 113 19.07 18.04 25.91
N LEU A 114 19.31 19.21 26.50
CA LEU A 114 19.58 19.36 27.92
C LEU A 114 18.27 19.47 28.68
N VAL A 115 17.95 18.46 29.48
CA VAL A 115 16.78 18.45 30.35
C VAL A 115 17.23 18.83 31.75
N LEU A 116 16.90 20.05 32.15
CA LEU A 116 17.15 20.55 33.50
C LEU A 116 15.97 20.14 34.38
N TYR A 117 16.16 19.04 35.11
CA TYR A 117 15.10 18.41 35.87
C TYR A 117 15.25 18.69 37.37
N ARG A 118 14.20 19.19 38.01
CA ARG A 118 14.11 19.28 39.46
C ARG A 118 13.40 18.04 39.98
N VAL A 119 14.04 17.28 40.86
CA VAL A 119 13.35 16.21 41.58
C VAL A 119 12.34 16.87 42.51
N ILE A 120 11.07 16.78 42.15
CA ILE A 120 9.97 17.16 43.04
C ILE A 120 9.69 15.93 43.90
N ASP A 121 9.74 16.11 45.21
CA ASP A 121 9.36 15.06 46.16
C ASP A 121 7.83 14.92 46.17
N PHE A 122 7.33 13.84 45.55
CA PHE A 122 5.91 13.51 45.49
C PHE A 122 5.48 12.50 46.56
N SER A 123 6.37 12.13 47.49
CA SER A 123 6.08 11.14 48.53
C SER A 123 4.86 11.52 49.39
N ALA A 124 4.57 12.82 49.53
CA ALA A 124 3.44 13.34 50.29
C ALA A 124 2.06 13.25 49.60
N PHE A 125 1.98 12.93 48.29
CA PHE A 125 0.76 13.14 47.49
C PHE A 125 0.06 11.86 46.99
N GLY A 126 0.46 10.68 47.47
CA GLY A 126 -0.20 9.39 47.17
C GLY A 126 0.03 8.84 45.75
N VAL A 127 -0.57 7.69 45.44
CA VAL A 127 -0.33 6.90 44.21
C VAL A 127 -0.69 7.67 42.92
N GLN A 128 -1.73 8.49 42.93
CA GLN A 128 -2.15 9.26 41.76
C GLN A 128 -1.12 10.33 41.38
N ALA A 129 -0.48 10.98 42.37
CA ALA A 129 0.57 11.95 42.11
C ALA A 129 1.83 11.29 41.53
N GLN A 130 2.14 10.06 41.96
CA GLN A 130 3.20 9.28 41.36
C GLN A 130 2.92 8.93 39.89
N MET A 131 1.68 8.56 39.55
CA MET A 131 1.31 8.33 38.14
C MET A 131 1.37 9.61 37.29
N ALA A 132 0.88 10.74 37.83
CA ALA A 132 0.94 12.03 37.15
C ALA A 132 2.40 12.49 36.93
N ARG A 133 3.25 12.31 37.94
CA ARG A 133 4.71 12.56 37.85
C ARG A 133 5.34 11.74 36.73
N ASN A 134 5.10 10.43 36.69
CA ASN A 134 5.69 9.56 35.67
C ASN A 134 5.24 9.99 34.28
N ARG A 135 3.94 10.29 34.10
CA ARG A 135 3.42 10.78 32.81
C ARG A 135 4.00 12.14 32.40
N TYR A 136 4.19 13.06 33.34
CA TYR A 136 4.84 14.34 33.07
C TYR A 136 6.30 14.14 32.64
N THR A 137 7.04 13.33 33.39
CA THR A 137 8.44 12.99 33.13
C THR A 137 8.59 12.33 31.75
N ILE A 138 7.73 11.37 31.44
CA ILE A 138 7.57 10.77 30.11
C ILE A 138 7.34 11.84 29.04
N GLY A 139 6.39 12.76 29.27
CA GLY A 139 6.08 13.82 28.31
C GLY A 139 7.26 14.76 28.06
N LEU A 140 8.04 15.08 29.10
CA LEU A 140 9.23 15.93 29.02
C LEU A 140 10.34 15.26 28.20
N PHE A 141 10.63 13.98 28.46
CA PHE A 141 11.65 13.25 27.72
C PHE A 141 11.21 12.90 26.29
N ALA A 142 9.95 12.51 26.09
CA ALA A 142 9.37 12.35 24.77
C ALA A 142 9.45 13.63 23.94
N PHE A 143 9.27 14.81 24.56
CA PHE A 143 9.46 16.08 23.86
C PHE A 143 10.91 16.22 23.35
N SER A 144 11.88 15.95 24.24
CA SER A 144 13.30 16.07 23.92
C SER A 144 13.74 15.18 22.76
N THR A 145 13.18 13.97 22.66
CA THR A 145 13.56 12.97 21.66
C THR A 145 12.72 13.03 20.38
N GLU A 146 11.43 13.33 20.50
CA GLU A 146 10.48 13.17 19.39
C GLU A 146 10.04 14.48 18.76
N ARG A 147 10.12 15.62 19.46
CA ARG A 147 9.42 16.86 19.07
C ARG A 147 10.35 18.06 19.10
N SER A 148 11.08 18.28 18.00
CA SER A 148 12.02 19.41 17.95
C SER A 148 11.36 20.76 17.69
N LEU A 149 10.43 20.87 16.73
CA LEU A 149 9.78 22.14 16.38
C LEU A 149 8.42 21.84 15.72
N ARG A 150 7.32 22.35 16.26
CA ARG A 150 6.03 22.40 15.52
C ARG A 150 6.08 23.57 14.54
N CYS A 151 6.66 23.37 13.37
CA CYS A 151 6.21 24.09 12.18
C CYS A 151 5.14 23.20 11.53
N ALA A 152 3.98 23.79 11.24
CA ALA A 152 2.80 23.19 10.60
C ALA A 152 2.92 21.71 10.14
N GLU A 153 2.15 20.83 10.77
CA GLU A 153 1.84 19.44 10.37
C GLU A 153 2.97 18.40 10.26
N TYR A 154 4.26 18.76 10.23
CA TYR A 154 5.36 17.80 10.04
C TYR A 154 6.25 17.67 11.28
N LEU A 155 6.39 16.45 11.80
CA LEU A 155 7.38 16.12 12.83
C LEU A 155 8.75 15.94 12.16
N ILE A 156 9.66 16.89 12.39
CA ILE A 156 11.08 16.72 12.03
C ILE A 156 11.72 15.85 13.12
N THR A 157 11.90 14.57 12.80
CA THR A 157 12.61 13.62 13.66
C THR A 157 14.12 13.73 13.46
N PHE A 158 14.86 13.85 14.55
CA PHE A 158 16.32 13.83 14.52
C PHE A 158 16.80 12.39 14.69
N GLN A 159 17.73 11.93 13.83
CA GLN A 159 18.28 10.57 13.92
C GLN A 159 19.30 10.40 15.05
N ASN A 160 19.89 11.49 15.53
CA ASN A 160 20.93 11.50 16.56
C ASN A 160 20.56 12.47 17.70
N VAL A 161 19.62 12.07 18.57
CA VAL A 161 19.26 12.85 19.75
C VAL A 161 20.02 12.35 20.99
N THR A 162 20.86 13.22 21.54
CA THR A 162 21.52 13.01 22.82
C THR A 162 20.75 13.75 23.90
N VAL A 163 20.18 13.03 24.86
CA VAL A 163 19.46 13.63 25.99
C VAL A 163 20.42 13.69 27.17
N ILE A 164 20.56 14.86 27.77
CA ILE A 164 21.40 15.03 28.95
C ILE A 164 20.52 15.53 30.09
N ALA A 165 20.25 14.65 31.04
CA ALA A 165 19.57 15.02 32.27
C ALA A 165 20.57 15.68 33.23
N VAL A 166 20.32 16.94 33.57
CA VAL A 166 21.11 17.68 34.54
C VAL A 166 20.34 17.71 35.85
N ALA A 167 20.95 17.19 36.92
CA ALA A 167 20.37 17.15 38.25
C ALA A 167 21.40 17.59 39.29
N ASP A 168 20.91 18.01 40.47
CA ASP A 168 21.76 18.34 41.61
C ASP A 168 22.54 17.10 42.07
N ALA A 169 23.82 17.29 42.40
CA ALA A 169 24.74 16.23 42.79
C ALA A 169 24.25 15.42 44.01
N ASN A 170 23.53 16.07 44.93
CA ASN A 170 23.04 15.45 46.16
C ASN A 170 21.83 14.54 45.90
N HIS A 171 21.00 14.85 44.90
CA HIS A 171 19.79 14.10 44.55
C HIS A 171 20.00 13.16 43.37
N LEU A 172 21.25 13.03 42.92
CA LEU A 172 21.63 12.34 41.71
C LEU A 172 21.25 10.85 41.74
N HIS A 173 21.47 10.18 42.88
CA HIS A 173 21.16 8.75 43.05
C HIS A 173 19.66 8.49 43.08
N GLU A 174 18.90 9.28 43.84
CA GLU A 174 17.44 9.14 43.95
C GLU A 174 16.73 9.48 42.65
N ALA A 175 17.20 10.52 41.94
CA ALA A 175 16.71 10.84 40.61
C ALA A 175 16.91 9.67 39.63
N LEU A 176 18.00 8.91 39.76
CA LEU A 176 18.28 7.79 38.86
C LEU A 176 17.42 6.57 39.12
N ASP A 177 17.25 6.19 40.38
CA ASP A 177 16.42 5.04 40.71
C ASP A 177 14.94 5.34 40.40
N GLN A 178 14.52 6.60 40.53
CA GLN A 178 13.14 7.02 40.27
C GLN A 178 12.85 7.28 38.79
N ILE A 179 13.75 7.95 38.06
CA ILE A 179 13.53 8.39 36.67
C ILE A 179 14.17 7.41 35.68
N GLY A 180 15.17 6.62 36.09
CA GLY A 180 15.92 5.73 35.20
C GLY A 180 15.00 4.85 34.35
N HIS A 181 13.95 4.27 34.95
CA HIS A 181 12.96 3.49 34.22
C HIS A 181 12.26 4.26 33.09
N ASP A 182 11.92 5.53 33.30
CA ASP A 182 11.21 6.37 32.33
C ASP A 182 12.18 7.05 31.33
N LEU A 183 13.40 7.39 31.77
CA LEU A 183 14.46 8.02 30.96
C LEU A 183 14.96 7.13 29.82
N PHE A 184 15.19 5.85 30.12
CA PHE A 184 15.72 4.90 29.14
C PHE A 184 14.65 4.36 28.18
N GLN A 185 13.41 4.83 28.31
CA GLN A 185 12.32 4.54 27.38
C GLN A 185 12.41 5.41 26.10
N TYR A 186 13.10 6.55 26.10
CA TYR A 186 13.01 7.53 25.00
C TYR A 186 14.31 7.74 24.21
N SER A 187 15.48 7.50 24.78
CA SER A 187 16.75 7.57 24.05
C SER A 187 17.80 6.61 24.58
N VAL A 188 18.52 5.99 23.66
CA VAL A 188 19.73 5.17 23.93
C VAL A 188 20.90 6.05 24.39
N SER A 189 20.86 7.34 24.07
CA SER A 189 21.93 8.32 24.31
C SER A 189 21.58 9.25 25.45
N THR A 190 21.10 8.67 26.56
CA THR A 190 20.79 9.44 27.77
C THR A 190 22.01 9.48 28.68
N TYR A 191 22.53 10.69 28.89
CA TYR A 191 23.61 10.95 29.82
C TYR A 191 23.11 11.75 31.00
N GLN A 192 23.77 11.58 32.13
CA GLN A 192 23.56 12.40 33.29
C GLN A 192 24.75 13.34 33.48
N ALA A 193 24.49 14.61 33.71
CA ALA A 193 25.53 15.58 34.04
C ALA A 193 25.31 16.12 35.46
N SER A 194 26.39 16.16 36.23
CA SER A 194 26.46 16.88 37.51
C SER A 194 27.74 17.73 37.55
N PHE A 195 27.71 18.81 38.32
CA PHE A 195 28.86 19.67 38.53
C PHE A 195 29.27 19.65 39.99
N ILE A 196 30.47 19.12 40.27
CA ILE A 196 30.96 18.89 41.63
C ILE A 196 32.39 19.39 41.72
N ARG A 197 32.65 20.33 42.63
CA ARG A 197 34.01 20.86 42.93
C ARG A 197 34.76 21.34 41.67
N GLY A 198 34.09 22.09 40.81
CA GLY A 198 34.72 22.63 39.60
C GLY A 198 34.87 21.66 38.43
N LYS A 199 34.36 20.41 38.55
CA LYS A 199 34.45 19.39 37.50
C LYS A 199 33.06 18.94 37.05
N PHE A 200 32.89 18.72 35.75
CA PHE A 200 31.71 18.05 35.22
C PHE A 200 31.89 16.55 35.34
N LYS A 201 30.91 15.87 35.91
CA LYS A 201 30.83 14.43 35.94
C LYS A 201 29.70 14.00 35.01
N LEU A 202 30.07 13.40 33.89
CA LEU A 202 29.14 12.81 32.94
C LEU A 202 29.04 11.32 33.22
N CYS A 203 27.84 10.83 33.49
CA CYS A 203 27.58 9.42 33.73
C CYS A 203 26.68 8.87 32.61
N SER A 204 27.01 7.68 32.16
CA SER A 204 26.16 6.83 31.31
C SER A 204 26.00 5.49 32.01
N LEU A 205 24.99 4.72 31.62
CA LEU A 205 24.87 3.35 32.12
C LEU A 205 26.02 2.50 31.58
N LYS A 206 26.75 1.80 32.46
CA LYS A 206 27.74 0.78 32.11
C LYS A 206 27.10 -0.41 31.42
N ARG A 207 25.88 -0.76 31.83
CA ARG A 207 25.05 -1.80 31.22
C ARG A 207 23.70 -1.23 30.88
N TRP A 208 23.28 -1.45 29.66
CA TRP A 208 22.05 -0.90 29.16
C TRP A 208 20.83 -1.37 29.97
N GLN A 209 19.99 -0.42 30.42
CA GLN A 209 18.71 -0.64 31.11
C GLN A 209 18.73 -1.47 32.42
N ARG A 210 19.88 -1.52 33.11
CA ARG A 210 19.91 -1.73 34.57
C ARG A 210 20.10 -0.38 35.23
N PRO A 211 19.03 0.41 35.47
CA PRO A 211 19.13 1.70 36.14
C PRO A 211 19.43 1.45 37.61
N SER A 212 20.67 1.08 37.89
CA SER A 212 21.24 1.16 39.21
C SER A 212 22.36 2.16 39.10
N ALA A 213 22.39 3.11 40.03
CA ALA A 213 23.47 4.06 40.06
C ALA A 213 24.85 3.39 40.36
N LYS A 214 24.86 2.11 40.79
CA LYS A 214 26.06 1.26 40.87
C LYS A 214 26.57 0.79 39.51
N ASP A 215 25.69 0.72 38.51
CA ASP A 215 25.98 0.28 37.15
C ASP A 215 26.22 1.49 36.22
N MET A 216 26.71 2.61 36.74
CA MET A 216 27.07 3.78 35.93
C MET A 216 28.56 3.88 35.67
N MET A 217 28.90 4.18 34.42
CA MET A 217 30.23 4.58 34.00
C MET A 217 30.27 6.11 33.91
N CYS A 218 31.12 6.72 34.73
CA CYS A 218 31.24 8.16 34.78
C CYS A 218 32.62 8.64 34.33
N VAL A 219 32.65 9.67 33.50
CA VAL A 219 33.86 10.39 33.09
C VAL A 219 33.80 11.78 33.71
N GLN A 220 34.90 12.18 34.33
CA GLN A 220 35.07 13.56 34.81
C GLN A 220 35.83 14.38 33.78
N ALA A 221 35.38 15.60 33.54
CA ALA A 221 36.03 16.55 32.65
C ALA A 221 35.99 17.96 33.24
N ILE A 222 37.10 18.67 33.11
CA ILE A 222 37.21 20.09 33.52
C ILE A 222 36.82 20.99 32.34
N HIS A 223 37.26 20.62 31.13
CA HIS A 223 37.02 21.36 29.90
C HIS A 223 36.36 20.46 28.85
N LYS A 224 35.46 21.05 28.07
CA LYS A 224 34.77 20.39 26.94
C LYS A 224 34.18 19.02 27.29
N PRO A 225 33.31 18.92 28.31
CA PRO A 225 32.82 17.63 28.80
C PRO A 225 32.13 16.81 27.70
N LEU A 226 31.48 17.47 26.75
CA LEU A 226 30.71 16.82 25.69
C LEU A 226 31.57 16.15 24.60
N TYR A 227 32.86 16.49 24.49
CA TYR A 227 33.78 15.85 23.51
C TYR A 227 34.00 14.35 23.80
N LYS A 228 33.80 13.92 25.05
CA LYS A 228 34.00 12.52 25.47
C LYS A 228 32.71 11.69 25.49
N LEU A 229 31.59 12.21 25.00
CA LEU A 229 30.31 11.47 25.01
C LEU A 229 30.41 10.13 24.27
N GLU A 230 31.16 10.06 23.18
CA GLU A 230 31.32 8.81 22.41
C GLU A 230 31.99 7.70 23.22
N GLN A 231 32.86 8.04 24.18
CA GLN A 231 33.51 7.06 25.06
C GLN A 231 32.57 6.49 26.11
N LEU A 232 31.48 7.20 26.41
CA LEU A 232 30.45 6.80 27.36
C LEU A 232 29.29 6.05 26.69
N TYR A 233 29.34 5.88 25.36
CA TYR A 233 28.32 5.17 24.61
C TYR A 233 28.40 3.67 24.93
N VAL A 234 27.26 3.10 25.34
CA VAL A 234 27.15 1.67 25.60
C VAL A 234 26.22 1.07 24.57
N HIS A 235 26.72 0.05 23.87
CA HIS A 235 25.91 -0.74 22.94
C HIS A 235 24.85 -1.53 23.71
N ALA A 236 23.69 -1.72 23.08
CA ALA A 236 22.65 -2.54 23.66
C ALA A 236 23.13 -3.99 23.77
N GLU A 237 23.13 -4.54 24.98
CA GLU A 237 23.46 -5.96 25.24
C GLU A 237 22.35 -6.91 24.78
N CYS A 238 21.17 -6.39 24.41
CA CYS A 238 19.99 -7.16 24.03
C CYS A 238 19.10 -6.40 23.03
N TRP A 239 18.49 -7.13 22.10
CA TRP A 239 17.50 -6.64 21.13
C TRP A 239 16.18 -7.40 21.25
N ASN A 240 15.06 -6.75 20.92
CA ASN A 240 13.72 -7.34 20.98
C ASN A 240 13.02 -7.34 19.62
N ILE A 241 12.18 -8.33 19.38
CA ILE A 241 11.42 -8.54 18.13
C ILE A 241 9.94 -8.68 18.55
N LEU A 242 9.10 -7.69 18.19
CA LEU A 242 7.75 -7.54 18.80
C LEU A 242 6.76 -8.64 18.41
N ASP A 243 6.99 -9.41 17.35
CA ASP A 243 5.95 -10.27 16.77
C ASP A 243 6.00 -11.74 17.22
N SER A 244 7.03 -12.20 17.94
CA SER A 244 7.28 -13.63 18.12
C SER A 244 7.03 -14.16 19.54
N TRP A 245 5.94 -13.74 20.20
CA TRP A 245 5.70 -13.91 21.64
C TRP A 245 5.90 -15.32 22.22
N ASN A 246 5.87 -16.39 21.41
CA ASN A 246 5.74 -17.75 21.95
C ASN A 246 6.53 -18.90 21.28
N LYS A 247 7.38 -18.71 20.25
CA LYS A 247 7.71 -19.89 19.40
C LYS A 247 9.13 -20.25 18.97
N PHE A 248 10.19 -19.46 19.16
CA PHE A 248 11.48 -19.87 18.55
C PHE A 248 12.69 -19.69 19.47
N VAL A 249 13.15 -20.81 20.04
CA VAL A 249 14.44 -20.90 20.76
C VAL A 249 15.56 -21.32 19.80
N THR A 250 15.24 -21.82 18.60
CA THR A 250 16.25 -22.29 17.63
C THR A 250 15.98 -21.76 16.24
N LEU A 251 16.92 -20.97 15.73
CA LEU A 251 16.99 -20.61 14.32
C LEU A 251 17.30 -21.88 13.49
N PRO A 252 16.56 -22.13 12.39
CA PRO A 252 16.92 -23.15 11.42
C PRO A 252 18.35 -22.93 10.95
N LYS A 253 19.14 -24.01 10.84
CA LYS A 253 20.52 -23.91 10.35
C LYS A 253 20.54 -23.47 8.89
N ASN A 254 19.52 -23.86 8.13
CA ASN A 254 19.36 -23.49 6.73
C ASN A 254 17.90 -23.10 6.48
N PRO A 255 17.58 -21.81 6.22
CA PRO A 255 16.22 -21.38 5.98
C PRO A 255 15.63 -21.96 4.68
N PHE A 256 16.48 -22.54 3.82
CA PHE A 256 16.09 -23.25 2.61
C PHE A 256 15.92 -24.77 2.80
N ASP A 257 16.10 -25.31 4.01
CA ASP A 257 15.72 -26.69 4.30
C ASP A 257 14.20 -26.80 4.51
N HIS A 258 13.56 -27.67 3.73
CA HIS A 258 12.10 -27.85 3.74
C HIS A 258 11.57 -28.64 4.93
N GLN A 259 12.42 -29.25 5.77
CA GLN A 259 12.01 -30.01 6.94
C GLN A 259 11.82 -29.16 8.20
N GLU A 260 12.40 -27.95 8.23
CA GLU A 260 12.35 -27.07 9.40
C GLU A 260 11.08 -26.20 9.42
N ASN A 261 10.65 -25.80 10.62
CA ASN A 261 9.45 -24.98 10.82
C ASN A 261 9.56 -23.64 10.08
N LEU A 262 8.46 -23.23 9.45
CA LEU A 262 8.33 -21.92 8.82
C LEU A 262 8.44 -20.82 9.88
N ILE A 263 9.46 -19.98 9.72
CA ILE A 263 9.64 -18.73 10.46
C ILE A 263 9.46 -17.60 9.46
N ASP A 264 8.77 -16.53 9.85
CA ASP A 264 8.58 -15.39 8.96
C ASP A 264 9.92 -14.65 8.71
N THR A 265 10.05 -14.07 7.52
CA THR A 265 11.29 -13.51 6.97
C THR A 265 11.95 -12.48 7.90
N ASP A 266 11.12 -11.62 8.48
CA ASP A 266 11.51 -10.55 9.39
C ASP A 266 12.11 -11.09 10.70
N ILE A 267 11.50 -12.14 11.26
CA ILE A 267 11.99 -12.82 12.46
C ILE A 267 13.33 -13.50 12.16
N TYR A 268 13.41 -14.25 11.05
CA TYR A 268 14.63 -14.98 10.69
C TYR A 268 15.83 -14.04 10.52
N ILE A 269 15.68 -12.98 9.72
CA ILE A 269 16.77 -12.03 9.44
C ILE A 269 17.17 -11.27 10.72
N SER A 270 16.19 -10.90 11.55
CA SER A 270 16.47 -10.21 12.81
C SER A 270 17.28 -11.10 13.76
N LEU A 271 16.88 -12.36 13.93
CA LEU A 271 17.59 -13.31 14.79
C LEU A 271 18.98 -13.65 14.24
N ASP A 272 19.15 -13.80 12.92
CA ASP A 272 20.47 -14.03 12.30
C ASP A 272 21.41 -12.85 12.53
N ALA A 273 20.92 -11.61 12.36
CA ALA A 273 21.69 -10.40 12.61
C ALA A 273 22.11 -10.27 14.09
N ILE A 274 21.22 -10.59 15.02
CA ILE A 274 21.51 -10.59 16.47
C ILE A 274 22.55 -11.66 16.81
N ARG A 275 22.40 -12.88 16.28
CA ARG A 275 23.34 -13.98 16.51
C ARG A 275 24.74 -13.65 15.99
N LYS A 276 24.85 -13.08 14.80
CA LYS A 276 26.13 -12.63 14.22
C LYS A 276 26.80 -11.51 15.02
N ALA A 277 26.02 -10.70 15.72
CA ALA A 277 26.53 -9.64 16.58
C ALA A 277 26.97 -10.14 17.98
N ASN A 278 26.82 -11.44 18.27
CA ASN A 278 27.12 -12.04 19.58
C ASN A 278 26.35 -11.36 20.74
N ILE A 279 25.11 -10.95 20.47
CA ILE A 279 24.22 -10.28 21.42
C ILE A 279 23.23 -11.32 21.98
N SER A 280 23.12 -11.41 23.30
CA SER A 280 22.21 -12.33 23.97
C SER A 280 20.82 -11.72 24.09
N CYS A 281 19.84 -12.25 23.37
CA CYS A 281 18.44 -11.84 23.50
C CYS A 281 17.83 -12.34 24.81
N TYR A 282 17.03 -11.50 25.46
CA TYR A 282 16.11 -11.90 26.51
C TYR A 282 14.68 -11.55 26.12
N PHE A 283 13.79 -12.52 26.27
CA PHE A 283 12.38 -12.42 25.96
C PHE A 283 11.64 -11.82 27.17
N ALA A 284 11.52 -10.49 27.25
CA ALA A 284 10.79 -9.85 28.35
C ALA A 284 9.30 -9.76 27.99
N SER A 285 8.42 -10.28 28.86
CA SER A 285 6.97 -10.15 28.70
C SER A 285 6.54 -8.68 28.67
N SER A 286 5.42 -8.39 28.01
CA SER A 286 4.78 -7.08 27.75
C SER A 286 4.47 -6.27 29.01
N ILE A 287 4.71 -6.85 30.19
CA ILE A 287 4.29 -6.29 31.46
C ILE A 287 5.39 -5.40 32.06
N MET A 288 6.64 -5.48 31.58
CA MET A 288 7.70 -4.59 32.08
C MET A 288 7.94 -3.41 31.14
N ARG A 289 7.89 -2.20 31.73
CA ARG A 289 8.04 -0.86 31.12
C ARG A 289 9.40 -0.59 30.44
N ILE A 290 10.18 -1.62 30.14
CA ILE A 290 11.55 -1.52 29.63
C ILE A 290 11.52 -1.73 28.12
N GLN A 291 11.85 -0.68 27.35
CA GLN A 291 11.83 -0.72 25.88
C GLN A 291 13.20 -1.08 25.31
N TYR A 292 13.36 -2.33 24.88
CA TYR A 292 14.56 -2.82 24.17
C TYR A 292 14.66 -2.20 22.74
N PRO A 293 15.84 -2.14 22.06
CA PRO A 293 15.91 -1.69 20.69
C PRO A 293 15.19 -2.77 19.90
N MET A 294 14.31 -2.31 19.05
CA MET A 294 13.29 -3.19 18.54
C MET A 294 13.14 -3.05 17.06
N ILE A 295 13.01 -4.21 16.43
CA ILE A 295 12.72 -4.33 15.01
C ILE A 295 11.24 -4.66 14.90
N VAL A 296 10.51 -3.81 14.18
CA VAL A 296 9.11 -4.06 13.84
C VAL A 296 8.91 -3.76 12.36
N THR A 297 8.29 -4.69 11.64
CA THR A 297 7.68 -4.40 10.35
C THR A 297 6.37 -3.65 10.59
N ARG A 298 6.28 -2.38 10.15
CA ARG A 298 5.05 -1.60 10.25
C ARG A 298 4.69 -0.92 8.94
N SER A 299 3.39 -0.74 8.76
CA SER A 299 2.76 -0.01 7.65
C SER A 299 2.60 1.50 7.91
N ASN A 300 2.78 1.95 9.15
CA ASN A 300 2.55 3.33 9.56
C ASN A 300 3.87 4.07 9.85
N LEU A 301 3.89 5.37 9.57
CA LEU A 301 4.99 6.30 9.88
C LEU A 301 5.10 6.51 11.40
N TRP A 302 5.88 5.67 12.06
CA TRP A 302 6.26 5.84 13.45
C TRP A 302 7.70 6.36 13.57
N GLN A 303 8.04 6.89 14.74
CA GLN A 303 9.36 7.42 15.03
C GLN A 303 10.41 6.30 15.12
N GLY A 304 11.57 6.52 14.53
CA GLY A 304 12.69 5.58 14.51
C GLY A 304 13.46 5.65 13.20
N LYS A 305 14.60 4.95 13.12
CA LYS A 305 15.27 4.76 11.84
C LYS A 305 14.42 3.78 11.04
N THR A 306 13.97 4.18 9.85
CA THR A 306 13.15 3.32 8.99
C THR A 306 13.93 2.85 7.77
N TYR A 307 13.57 1.68 7.26
CA TYR A 307 14.06 1.16 6.00
C TYR A 307 12.87 0.65 5.17
N PRO A 308 12.62 1.20 3.96
CA PRO A 308 11.50 0.79 3.12
C PRO A 308 11.70 -0.62 2.58
N LEU A 309 10.68 -1.47 2.67
CA LEU A 309 10.69 -2.82 2.11
C LEU A 309 9.92 -2.87 0.78
N SER A 310 8.64 -2.51 0.81
CA SER A 310 7.74 -2.59 -0.34
C SER A 310 6.52 -1.70 -0.13
N PHE A 311 5.81 -1.39 -1.21
CA PHE A 311 4.45 -0.86 -1.12
C PHE A 311 3.47 -2.03 -1.08
N SER A 312 2.56 -2.00 -0.12
CA SER A 312 1.44 -2.93 -0.07
C SER A 312 0.11 -2.20 0.05
N GLY A 313 -0.98 -2.91 -0.14
CA GLY A 313 -2.34 -2.40 -0.10
C GLY A 313 -3.36 -3.51 -0.38
N ASP A 314 -4.64 -3.20 -0.18
CA ASP A 314 -5.72 -4.15 -0.42
C ASP A 314 -5.96 -4.25 -1.94
N THR A 315 -5.88 -5.46 -2.48
CA THR A 315 -6.14 -5.82 -3.89
C THR A 315 -7.21 -6.89 -3.95
N PHE A 316 -7.71 -7.22 -5.13
CA PHE A 316 -8.73 -8.25 -5.27
C PHE A 316 -8.37 -9.30 -6.32
N ILE A 317 -8.90 -10.50 -6.12
CA ILE A 317 -8.99 -11.56 -7.11
C ILE A 317 -10.45 -11.77 -7.49
N THR A 318 -10.69 -12.00 -8.78
CA THR A 318 -11.99 -12.44 -9.27
C THR A 318 -11.84 -13.30 -10.52
N CYS A 319 -12.77 -14.22 -10.74
CA CYS A 319 -12.95 -14.89 -12.02
C CYS A 319 -14.20 -14.40 -12.78
N TYR A 320 -14.86 -13.37 -12.24
CA TYR A 320 -15.95 -12.70 -12.94
C TYR A 320 -15.41 -11.92 -14.13
N ALA A 321 -16.14 -11.99 -15.24
CA ALA A 321 -15.92 -11.10 -16.36
C ALA A 321 -17.25 -10.74 -17.00
N LYS A 322 -17.40 -9.48 -17.38
CA LYS A 322 -18.63 -9.00 -18.02
C LYS A 322 -18.66 -9.50 -19.46
N GLN A 323 -19.70 -10.26 -19.78
CA GLN A 323 -19.97 -10.67 -21.16
C GLN A 323 -20.66 -9.50 -21.87
N PHE A 324 -20.19 -9.19 -23.08
CA PHE A 324 -20.84 -8.21 -23.94
C PHE A 324 -20.99 -8.79 -25.34
N ILE A 325 -22.10 -8.45 -25.99
CA ILE A 325 -22.35 -8.76 -27.39
C ILE A 325 -22.28 -7.42 -28.13
N THR A 326 -21.29 -7.28 -29.01
CA THR A 326 -21.21 -6.14 -29.95
C THR A 326 -21.68 -6.57 -31.32
N PHE A 327 -22.28 -5.64 -32.07
CA PHE A 327 -22.62 -5.85 -33.49
C PHE A 327 -21.40 -6.07 -34.39
N GLU A 328 -20.20 -5.75 -33.89
CA GLU A 328 -18.92 -6.09 -34.52
C GLU A 328 -18.83 -7.58 -34.86
N PHE A 329 -19.53 -8.42 -34.10
CA PHE A 329 -19.65 -9.85 -34.34
C PHE A 329 -20.00 -10.26 -35.78
N TYR A 330 -20.78 -9.44 -36.51
CA TYR A 330 -21.14 -9.74 -37.91
C TYR A 330 -20.00 -9.44 -38.89
N LEU A 331 -19.04 -8.59 -38.52
CA LEU A 331 -17.91 -8.22 -39.37
C LEU A 331 -16.63 -8.99 -39.03
N THR A 332 -16.52 -9.53 -37.81
CA THR A 332 -15.35 -10.29 -37.33
C THR A 332 -15.03 -11.61 -38.03
N PRO A 333 -15.95 -12.36 -38.67
CA PRO A 333 -15.62 -13.65 -39.25
C PRO A 333 -14.50 -13.57 -40.30
N PHE A 334 -14.39 -12.43 -40.98
CA PHE A 334 -13.31 -12.13 -41.91
C PHE A 334 -12.51 -10.91 -41.47
N GLN A 335 -11.18 -11.02 -41.61
CA GLN A 335 -10.30 -9.87 -41.42
C GLN A 335 -10.63 -8.78 -42.45
N PRO A 336 -10.40 -7.49 -42.13
CA PRO A 336 -10.62 -6.38 -43.07
C PRO A 336 -9.97 -6.60 -44.45
N ASN A 337 -8.80 -7.23 -44.49
CA ASN A 337 -8.08 -7.56 -45.72
C ASN A 337 -8.88 -8.50 -46.65
N VAL A 338 -9.60 -9.46 -46.08
CA VAL A 338 -10.43 -10.40 -46.85
C VAL A 338 -11.64 -9.67 -47.44
N TRP A 339 -12.29 -8.80 -46.67
CA TRP A 339 -13.38 -7.96 -47.18
C TRP A 339 -12.93 -7.07 -48.34
N ILE A 340 -11.75 -6.45 -48.22
CA ILE A 340 -11.14 -5.66 -49.29
C ILE A 340 -10.88 -6.55 -50.52
N ALA A 341 -10.32 -7.75 -50.34
CA ALA A 341 -10.05 -8.68 -51.43
C ALA A 341 -11.33 -9.16 -52.15
N ILE A 342 -12.42 -9.41 -51.41
CA ILE A 342 -13.73 -9.74 -51.97
C ILE A 342 -14.24 -8.55 -52.80
N GLY A 343 -14.17 -7.33 -52.27
CA GLY A 343 -14.59 -6.12 -52.99
C GLY A 343 -13.78 -5.86 -54.27
N VAL A 344 -12.47 -6.04 -54.20
CA VAL A 344 -11.57 -5.88 -55.36
C VAL A 344 -11.82 -6.97 -56.41
N SER A 345 -11.94 -8.24 -56.02
CA SER A 345 -12.20 -9.34 -56.96
C SER A 345 -13.56 -9.19 -57.65
N LEU A 346 -14.62 -8.83 -56.90
CA LEU A 346 -15.93 -8.51 -57.46
C LEU A 346 -15.83 -7.37 -58.49
N SER A 347 -15.12 -6.29 -58.16
CA SER A 347 -14.92 -5.15 -59.06
C SER A 347 -14.19 -5.54 -60.36
N VAL A 348 -13.16 -6.39 -60.27
CA VAL A 348 -12.42 -6.91 -61.44
C VAL A 348 -13.31 -7.79 -62.32
N LEU A 349 -14.10 -8.69 -61.71
CA LEU A 349 -15.01 -9.55 -62.46
C LEU A 349 -16.09 -8.75 -63.19
N VAL A 350 -16.75 -7.82 -62.47
CA VAL A 350 -17.78 -6.94 -63.06
C VAL A 350 -17.20 -6.11 -64.20
N THR A 351 -16.05 -5.47 -64.01
CA THR A 351 -15.40 -4.67 -65.06
C THR A 351 -15.00 -5.52 -66.26
N SER A 352 -14.43 -6.72 -66.06
CA SER A 352 -14.06 -7.63 -67.14
C SER A 352 -15.27 -8.08 -67.97
N LEU A 353 -16.38 -8.42 -67.32
CA LEU A 353 -17.61 -8.83 -68.01
C LEU A 353 -18.26 -7.65 -68.74
N THR A 354 -18.31 -6.47 -68.12
CA THR A 354 -18.82 -5.26 -68.77
C THR A 354 -18.02 -4.91 -70.02
N LEU A 355 -16.68 -4.98 -69.96
CA LEU A 355 -15.82 -4.74 -71.11
C LEU A 355 -16.02 -5.78 -72.21
N TYR A 356 -16.17 -7.05 -71.85
CA TYR A 356 -16.45 -8.13 -72.80
C TYR A 356 -17.79 -7.90 -73.52
N ILE A 357 -18.86 -7.62 -72.78
CA ILE A 357 -20.19 -7.39 -73.36
C ILE A 357 -20.19 -6.16 -74.25
N LYS A 358 -19.59 -5.05 -73.79
CA LYS A 358 -19.52 -3.80 -74.56
C LYS A 358 -18.76 -3.98 -75.87
N ARG A 359 -17.69 -4.78 -75.88
CA ARG A 359 -16.92 -5.07 -77.10
C ARG A 359 -17.63 -6.00 -78.06
N VAL A 360 -18.29 -7.04 -77.57
CA VAL A 360 -18.86 -8.09 -78.43
C VAL A 360 -20.24 -7.69 -78.96
N TYR A 361 -21.04 -6.95 -78.18
CA TYR A 361 -22.47 -6.74 -78.47
C TYR A 361 -22.87 -5.27 -78.71
N CYS A 362 -21.92 -4.32 -78.75
CA CYS A 362 -22.14 -2.89 -79.08
C CYS A 362 -23.48 -2.31 -78.57
N ASP A 363 -23.59 -2.14 -77.25
CA ASP A 363 -24.68 -1.46 -76.52
C ASP A 363 -26.13 -1.98 -76.71
N SER A 364 -26.33 -3.09 -77.44
CA SER A 364 -27.67 -3.59 -77.80
C SER A 364 -28.45 -4.33 -76.69
N THR A 365 -27.90 -4.46 -75.48
CA THR A 365 -28.56 -5.20 -74.37
C THR A 365 -28.46 -4.46 -73.04
N SER A 366 -29.60 -4.19 -72.39
CA SER A 366 -29.70 -3.62 -71.05
C SER A 366 -29.50 -4.70 -69.98
N PHE A 367 -28.29 -5.25 -69.88
CA PHE A 367 -27.93 -6.25 -68.88
C PHE A 367 -27.08 -5.65 -67.75
N SER A 368 -27.52 -5.85 -66.51
CA SER A 368 -26.78 -5.43 -65.32
C SER A 368 -25.74 -6.48 -64.94
N THR A 369 -24.48 -6.22 -65.27
CA THR A 369 -23.37 -7.19 -65.11
C THR A 369 -22.98 -7.49 -63.67
N TRP A 370 -23.33 -6.62 -62.71
CA TRP A 370 -22.92 -6.79 -61.30
C TRP A 370 -23.88 -7.69 -60.50
N LEU A 371 -25.16 -7.70 -60.87
CA LEU A 371 -26.20 -8.44 -60.13
C LEU A 371 -25.93 -9.95 -60.03
N PRO A 372 -25.50 -10.67 -61.09
CA PRO A 372 -25.23 -12.10 -60.98
C PRO A 372 -24.11 -12.44 -60.01
N PHE A 373 -23.02 -11.66 -60.02
CA PHE A 373 -21.90 -11.88 -59.11
C PHE A 373 -22.28 -11.56 -57.67
N LEU A 374 -23.01 -10.46 -57.44
CA LEU A 374 -23.45 -10.11 -56.10
C LEU A 374 -24.49 -11.08 -55.55
N ALA A 375 -25.49 -11.46 -56.35
CA ALA A 375 -26.52 -12.42 -55.95
C ALA A 375 -25.90 -13.75 -55.52
N SER A 376 -24.91 -14.25 -56.27
CA SER A 376 -24.23 -15.51 -55.90
C SER A 376 -23.46 -15.44 -54.57
N LEU A 377 -23.01 -14.25 -54.14
CA LEU A 377 -22.37 -14.06 -52.83
C LEU A 377 -23.38 -14.10 -51.67
N PHE A 378 -24.66 -13.86 -51.97
CA PHE A 378 -25.78 -14.03 -51.05
C PHE A 378 -26.49 -15.36 -51.23
N GLU A 379 -25.88 -16.33 -51.94
CA GLU A 379 -26.46 -17.64 -52.26
C GLU A 379 -27.76 -17.58 -53.08
N GLU A 380 -27.98 -16.46 -53.78
CA GLU A 380 -29.14 -16.22 -54.65
C GLU A 380 -28.76 -16.29 -56.13
N THR A 381 -29.75 -16.51 -57.00
CA THR A 381 -29.55 -16.54 -58.46
C THR A 381 -30.21 -15.36 -59.14
N SER A 382 -29.57 -14.81 -60.18
CA SER A 382 -30.13 -13.76 -61.02
C SER A 382 -30.36 -14.26 -62.44
N SER A 383 -31.38 -13.75 -63.13
CA SER A 383 -31.60 -14.06 -64.53
C SER A 383 -30.52 -13.46 -65.43
N VAL A 384 -29.91 -14.30 -66.29
CA VAL A 384 -28.93 -13.89 -67.28
C VAL A 384 -29.47 -14.19 -68.67
N PRO A 385 -29.36 -13.25 -69.64
CA PRO A 385 -29.81 -13.50 -71.00
C PRO A 385 -29.11 -14.71 -71.60
N GLY A 386 -29.88 -15.63 -72.19
CA GLY A 386 -29.35 -16.90 -72.74
C GLY A 386 -28.27 -16.74 -73.83
N ILE A 387 -28.17 -15.55 -74.44
CA ILE A 387 -27.12 -15.20 -75.41
C ILE A 387 -25.75 -15.09 -74.72
N ILE A 388 -25.70 -14.53 -73.51
CA ILE A 388 -24.48 -14.35 -72.71
C ILE A 388 -24.15 -15.65 -71.96
N GLU A 389 -25.18 -16.30 -71.40
CA GLU A 389 -25.05 -17.54 -70.62
C GLU A 389 -24.41 -18.70 -71.42
N LYS A 390 -24.67 -18.77 -72.74
CA LYS A 390 -24.09 -19.80 -73.61
C LYS A 390 -22.62 -19.56 -73.96
N ARG A 391 -22.04 -18.39 -73.65
CA ARG A 391 -20.64 -18.09 -73.96
C ARG A 391 -19.68 -18.73 -72.98
N GLN A 392 -18.61 -19.31 -73.51
CA GLN A 392 -17.60 -20.03 -72.73
C GLN A 392 -16.91 -19.12 -71.72
N PHE A 393 -16.59 -17.88 -72.11
CA PHE A 393 -16.05 -16.86 -71.20
C PHE A 393 -16.93 -16.62 -69.96
N TYR A 394 -18.24 -16.39 -70.16
CA TYR A 394 -19.17 -16.18 -69.05
C TYR A 394 -19.25 -17.42 -68.16
N ARG A 395 -19.39 -18.62 -68.76
CA ARG A 395 -19.48 -19.89 -68.01
C ARG A 395 -18.26 -20.17 -67.15
N LEU A 396 -17.05 -19.93 -67.67
CA LEU A 396 -15.81 -20.13 -66.91
C LEU A 396 -15.69 -19.09 -65.78
N THR A 397 -15.91 -17.81 -66.11
CA THR A 397 -15.75 -16.71 -65.15
C THR A 397 -16.78 -16.79 -64.02
N PHE A 398 -18.06 -16.96 -64.38
CA PHE A 398 -19.15 -17.12 -63.41
C PHE A 398 -19.01 -18.44 -62.65
N GLY A 399 -18.68 -19.56 -63.32
CA GLY A 399 -18.50 -20.85 -62.66
C GLY A 399 -17.38 -20.85 -61.61
N ILE A 400 -16.24 -20.22 -61.91
CA ILE A 400 -15.15 -20.05 -60.93
C ILE A 400 -15.63 -19.15 -59.78
N TRP A 401 -16.25 -18.01 -60.08
CA TRP A 401 -16.75 -17.11 -59.05
C TRP A 401 -17.80 -17.78 -58.16
N SER A 402 -18.76 -18.51 -58.71
CA SER A 402 -19.79 -19.22 -57.93
C SER A 402 -19.17 -20.25 -56.98
N LEU A 403 -18.13 -20.97 -57.40
CA LEU A 403 -17.40 -21.89 -56.53
C LEU A 403 -16.73 -21.13 -55.38
N VAL A 404 -16.10 -19.99 -55.67
CA VAL A 404 -15.50 -19.12 -54.64
C VAL A 404 -16.56 -18.55 -53.70
N ALA A 405 -17.70 -18.09 -54.22
CA ALA A 405 -18.79 -17.51 -53.46
C ALA A 405 -19.38 -18.52 -52.47
N VAL A 406 -19.72 -19.74 -52.93
CA VAL A 406 -20.20 -20.83 -52.06
C VAL A 406 -19.20 -21.17 -50.97
N LEU A 407 -17.90 -21.13 -51.29
CA LEU A 407 -16.89 -21.43 -50.30
C LEU A 407 -16.76 -20.32 -49.26
N LEU A 408 -16.74 -19.06 -49.71
CA LEU A 408 -16.71 -17.89 -48.83
C LEU A 408 -17.94 -17.84 -47.91
N THR A 409 -19.14 -18.09 -48.41
CA THR A 409 -20.37 -18.09 -47.59
C THR A 409 -20.37 -19.24 -46.58
N ASN A 410 -19.92 -20.43 -46.97
CA ASN A 410 -19.76 -21.56 -46.05
C ASN A 410 -18.71 -21.28 -44.96
N CYS A 411 -17.57 -20.69 -45.31
CA CYS A 411 -16.55 -20.29 -44.34
C CYS A 411 -17.05 -19.19 -43.40
N TYR A 412 -17.72 -18.16 -43.94
CA TYR A 412 -18.30 -17.08 -43.15
C TYR A 412 -19.32 -17.65 -42.15
N SER A 413 -20.27 -18.46 -42.62
CA SER A 413 -21.28 -19.09 -41.77
C SER A 413 -20.65 -20.03 -40.74
N GLY A 414 -19.64 -20.81 -41.12
CA GLY A 414 -18.91 -21.70 -40.20
C GLY A 414 -18.17 -20.95 -39.09
N ILE A 415 -17.41 -19.91 -39.44
CA ILE A 415 -16.70 -19.07 -38.46
C ILE A 415 -17.70 -18.30 -37.59
N MET A 416 -18.77 -17.77 -38.19
CA MET A 416 -19.83 -17.06 -37.47
C MET A 416 -20.53 -17.99 -36.46
N ILE A 417 -20.93 -19.20 -36.87
CA ILE A 417 -21.51 -20.19 -35.95
C ILE A 417 -20.51 -20.55 -34.85
N ASN A 418 -19.25 -20.80 -35.21
CA ASN A 418 -18.22 -21.10 -34.22
C ASN A 418 -18.03 -19.97 -33.21
N ASN A 419 -18.07 -18.71 -33.66
CA ASN A 419 -17.97 -17.55 -32.79
C ASN A 419 -19.24 -17.33 -31.94
N LEU A 420 -20.43 -17.72 -32.43
CA LEU A 420 -21.67 -17.71 -31.66
C LEU A 420 -21.68 -18.79 -30.57
N VAL A 421 -21.04 -19.93 -30.85
CA VAL A 421 -20.93 -21.07 -29.92
C VAL A 421 -19.75 -20.90 -28.96
N ALA A 422 -18.72 -20.14 -29.36
CA ALA A 422 -17.59 -19.80 -28.51
C ALA A 422 -18.03 -18.90 -27.34
N PRO A 423 -17.40 -19.02 -26.15
CA PRO A 423 -17.69 -18.13 -25.04
C PRO A 423 -17.40 -16.69 -25.43
N LEU A 424 -18.42 -15.82 -25.28
CA LEU A 424 -18.37 -14.40 -25.61
C LEU A 424 -17.12 -13.70 -25.05
N PRO A 425 -16.59 -12.68 -25.75
CA PRO A 425 -15.48 -11.88 -25.24
C PRO A 425 -15.81 -11.32 -23.85
N ARG A 426 -14.84 -11.46 -22.96
CA ARG A 426 -14.98 -11.19 -21.53
C ARG A 426 -14.20 -9.93 -21.17
N ILE A 427 -14.87 -8.88 -20.72
CA ILE A 427 -14.20 -7.71 -20.14
C ILE A 427 -13.79 -8.09 -18.72
N LYS A 428 -12.49 -8.12 -18.49
CA LYS A 428 -11.89 -8.37 -17.18
C LYS A 428 -12.03 -7.12 -16.33
N LEU A 429 -12.27 -7.31 -15.04
CA LEU A 429 -12.20 -6.24 -14.06
C LEU A 429 -10.73 -5.98 -13.76
N GLU A 430 -10.26 -4.77 -14.03
CA GLU A 430 -8.86 -4.41 -13.81
C GLU A 430 -8.70 -3.44 -12.65
N THR A 431 -9.68 -2.56 -12.42
CA THR A 431 -9.54 -1.44 -11.47
C THR A 431 -10.65 -1.48 -10.41
N TRP A 432 -10.45 -0.76 -9.30
CA TRP A 432 -11.50 -0.58 -8.30
C TRP A 432 -12.66 0.30 -8.80
N ASN A 433 -12.41 1.15 -9.80
CA ASN A 433 -13.46 1.96 -10.41
C ASN A 433 -14.54 1.08 -11.07
N ASP A 434 -14.16 -0.08 -11.61
CA ASP A 434 -15.09 -1.04 -12.21
C ASP A 434 -15.99 -1.76 -11.17
N VAL A 435 -15.66 -1.61 -9.88
CA VAL A 435 -16.29 -2.30 -8.75
C VAL A 435 -17.31 -1.42 -8.02
N PHE A 436 -17.14 -0.09 -8.09
CA PHE A 436 -17.99 0.83 -7.33
C PHE A 436 -19.45 0.74 -7.78
N CYS A 437 -20.34 0.75 -6.78
CA CYS A 437 -21.78 0.58 -6.94
C CYS A 437 -22.55 1.90 -7.01
N GLU A 438 -21.87 3.01 -6.82
CA GLU A 438 -22.46 4.33 -6.75
C GLU A 438 -22.19 5.06 -8.06
N GLU A 439 -23.25 5.58 -8.67
CA GLU A 439 -23.18 6.31 -9.93
C GLU A 439 -22.95 7.82 -9.71
N ASP A 440 -23.36 8.33 -8.54
CA ASP A 440 -23.29 9.75 -8.18
C ASP A 440 -21.89 10.12 -7.66
N ASN A 441 -21.18 11.04 -8.33
CA ASN A 441 -19.89 11.61 -7.90
C ASN A 441 -20.04 12.87 -7.04
N PRO A 442 -19.84 12.81 -5.71
CA PRO A 442 -19.83 14.01 -4.89
C PRO A 442 -18.55 14.80 -5.17
N GLY A 443 -18.68 16.01 -5.71
CA GLY A 443 -17.56 16.88 -6.09
C GLY A 443 -16.99 17.71 -4.94
N SER A 444 -17.77 17.94 -3.86
CA SER A 444 -17.36 18.76 -2.70
C SER A 444 -17.58 18.09 -1.34
N ALA A 445 -16.96 18.62 -0.28
CA ALA A 445 -17.05 18.10 1.09
C ALA A 445 -18.48 18.08 1.65
N GLN A 446 -19.24 19.15 1.40
CA GLN A 446 -20.64 19.25 1.80
C GLN A 446 -21.49 18.23 1.02
N GLU A 447 -21.23 18.09 -0.28
CA GLU A 447 -21.86 17.06 -1.11
C GLU A 447 -21.55 15.65 -0.62
N VAL A 448 -20.34 15.36 -0.12
CA VAL A 448 -20.01 14.05 0.45
C VAL A 448 -20.88 13.73 1.66
N SER A 449 -21.04 14.67 2.59
CA SER A 449 -21.88 14.43 3.78
C SER A 449 -23.36 14.22 3.42
N VAL A 450 -23.87 15.00 2.46
CA VAL A 450 -25.24 14.88 1.93
C VAL A 450 -25.40 13.54 1.21
N TRP A 451 -24.42 13.16 0.38
CA TRP A 451 -24.38 11.89 -0.34
C TRP A 451 -24.33 10.70 0.63
N MET A 452 -23.49 10.72 1.66
CA MET A 452 -23.41 9.65 2.66
C MET A 452 -24.70 9.50 3.47
N ASN A 453 -25.39 10.62 3.76
CA ASN A 453 -26.69 10.59 4.42
C ASN A 453 -27.76 10.00 3.47
N LYS A 454 -27.83 10.49 2.23
CA LYS A 454 -28.77 10.02 1.18
C LYS A 454 -28.60 8.52 0.88
N THR A 455 -27.38 8.02 0.86
CA THR A 455 -27.05 6.61 0.55
C THR A 455 -27.16 5.67 1.76
N GLY A 456 -27.43 6.20 2.96
CA GLY A 456 -27.52 5.40 4.19
C GLY A 456 -26.16 4.96 4.76
N ILE A 457 -25.05 5.46 4.20
CA ILE A 457 -23.68 5.15 4.66
C ILE A 457 -23.49 5.56 6.12
N LEU A 458 -23.89 6.79 6.48
CA LEU A 458 -23.69 7.29 7.85
C LEU A 458 -24.37 6.39 8.88
N ARG A 459 -25.66 6.14 8.67
CA ARG A 459 -26.48 5.31 9.55
C ARG A 459 -25.93 3.88 9.68
N TYR A 460 -25.64 3.23 8.55
CA TYR A 460 -25.11 1.85 8.58
C TYR A 460 -23.83 1.76 9.41
N TRP A 461 -22.90 2.71 9.26
CA TRP A 461 -21.64 2.67 9.98
C TRP A 461 -21.72 3.20 11.42
N GLU A 462 -22.74 3.98 11.77
CA GLU A 462 -23.08 4.28 13.16
C GLU A 462 -23.53 3.01 13.88
N ASP A 463 -24.44 2.24 13.28
CA ASP A 463 -24.90 0.95 13.83
C ASP A 463 -23.71 -0.03 14.02
N VAL A 464 -22.77 -0.07 13.06
CA VAL A 464 -21.52 -0.84 13.19
C VAL A 464 -20.68 -0.34 14.36
N GLN A 465 -20.52 0.97 14.51
CA GLN A 465 -19.68 1.54 15.58
C GLN A 465 -20.28 1.24 16.96
N ASP A 466 -21.60 1.35 17.11
CA ASP A 466 -22.29 1.08 18.36
C ASP A 466 -22.16 -0.39 18.74
N LEU A 467 -22.35 -1.30 17.78
CA LEU A 467 -22.08 -2.73 17.98
C LEU A 467 -20.61 -3.02 18.32
N PHE A 468 -19.66 -2.30 17.72
CA PHE A 468 -18.24 -2.51 17.97
C PHE A 468 -17.85 -2.07 19.38
N ASN A 469 -18.30 -0.87 19.79
CA ASN A 469 -18.12 -0.34 21.14
C ASN A 469 -18.75 -1.27 22.18
N PHE A 470 -19.94 -1.77 21.89
CA PHE A 470 -20.65 -2.69 22.76
C PHE A 470 -19.86 -4.00 22.98
N ASN A 471 -19.37 -4.61 21.90
CA ASN A 471 -18.58 -5.84 21.97
C ASN A 471 -17.22 -5.64 22.69
N LEU A 472 -16.64 -4.44 22.63
CA LEU A 472 -15.40 -4.11 23.34
C LEU A 472 -15.60 -3.88 24.84
N LEU A 473 -16.73 -3.32 25.25
CA LEU A 473 -16.91 -2.83 26.62
C LEU A 473 -17.33 -3.89 27.65
N SER A 474 -17.88 -5.06 27.26
CA SER A 474 -17.93 -6.24 28.16
C SER A 474 -18.54 -7.51 27.52
N PRO A 475 -17.83 -8.66 27.55
CA PRO A 475 -18.45 -9.99 27.38
C PRO A 475 -19.25 -10.47 28.62
N GLU A 476 -19.01 -9.87 29.79
CA GLU A 476 -19.37 -10.39 31.11
C GLU A 476 -20.59 -9.70 31.75
N TYR A 477 -20.94 -8.48 31.31
CA TYR A 477 -22.10 -7.71 31.78
C TYR A 477 -23.34 -7.79 30.87
N LEU A 478 -23.37 -8.76 29.94
CA LEU A 478 -24.47 -8.86 28.98
C LEU A 478 -25.78 -9.31 29.63
N SER A 479 -26.72 -8.38 29.73
CA SER A 479 -28.13 -8.67 29.95
C SER A 479 -28.64 -9.63 28.86
N PRO A 480 -29.41 -10.69 29.19
CA PRO A 480 -29.93 -11.68 28.24
C PRO A 480 -30.69 -11.09 27.05
N ASN A 481 -31.23 -9.88 27.20
CA ASN A 481 -32.08 -9.22 26.21
C ASN A 481 -31.30 -8.58 25.04
N VAL A 482 -29.97 -8.47 25.09
CA VAL A 482 -29.18 -7.83 24.02
C VAL A 482 -28.68 -8.82 22.95
N LYS A 483 -28.95 -10.12 23.12
CA LYS A 483 -28.62 -11.16 22.12
C LYS A 483 -29.29 -10.94 20.74
N ASN A 484 -30.28 -10.04 20.65
CA ASN A 484 -31.10 -9.85 19.45
C ASN A 484 -30.65 -8.71 18.52
N PHE A 485 -29.66 -7.89 18.87
CA PHE A 485 -29.21 -6.83 17.96
C PHE A 485 -28.24 -7.43 16.92
N SER A 486 -28.79 -7.77 15.75
CA SER A 486 -28.06 -8.25 14.58
C SER A 486 -27.83 -7.08 13.63
N LEU A 487 -26.60 -6.90 13.12
CA LEU A 487 -26.36 -5.87 12.10
C LEU A 487 -27.10 -6.25 10.82
N GLU A 488 -28.22 -5.60 10.51
CA GLU A 488 -28.92 -5.79 9.25
C GLU A 488 -28.40 -4.78 8.22
N ASN A 489 -28.21 -5.23 6.97
CA ASN A 489 -27.87 -4.36 5.86
C ASN A 489 -29.05 -4.26 4.88
N PRO A 490 -30.01 -3.35 5.11
CA PRO A 490 -31.17 -3.19 4.24
C PRO A 490 -30.80 -2.61 2.86
N PHE A 491 -29.58 -2.11 2.68
CA PHE A 491 -29.13 -1.43 1.47
C PHE A 491 -28.38 -2.36 0.50
N GLU A 492 -28.15 -3.63 0.87
CA GLU A 492 -27.40 -4.57 0.02
C GLU A 492 -28.11 -4.77 -1.32
N SER A 493 -27.42 -4.49 -2.42
CA SER A 493 -27.96 -4.67 -3.77
C SER A 493 -27.48 -5.99 -4.39
N LYS A 494 -28.42 -6.78 -4.93
CA LYS A 494 -28.09 -7.99 -5.69
C LYS A 494 -27.34 -7.70 -7.00
N SER A 495 -27.42 -6.48 -7.53
CA SER A 495 -26.70 -6.08 -8.74
C SER A 495 -25.23 -5.75 -8.49
N CYS A 496 -24.85 -5.52 -7.23
CA CYS A 496 -23.51 -5.12 -6.80
C CYS A 496 -22.55 -6.29 -6.59
N PHE A 497 -21.26 -5.96 -6.53
CA PHE A 497 -20.23 -6.93 -6.13
C PHE A 497 -20.34 -7.25 -4.65
N ARG A 498 -20.07 -8.51 -4.31
CA ARG A 498 -19.82 -8.95 -2.94
C ARG A 498 -18.33 -8.96 -2.68
N LEU A 499 -17.90 -8.24 -1.66
CA LEU A 499 -16.50 -8.08 -1.26
C LEU A 499 -16.22 -9.05 -0.10
N LEU A 500 -15.62 -10.20 -0.41
CA LEU A 500 -15.22 -11.20 0.57
C LEU A 500 -13.73 -11.06 0.89
N SER A 501 -13.28 -11.48 2.07
CA SER A 501 -11.86 -11.59 2.39
C SER A 501 -11.65 -12.70 3.41
N ALA A 502 -10.42 -12.92 3.87
CA ALA A 502 -10.14 -13.87 4.93
C ALA A 502 -10.94 -13.53 6.21
N PRO A 503 -11.39 -14.54 6.98
CA PRO A 503 -12.04 -14.32 8.27
C PRO A 503 -11.07 -13.70 9.28
N THR A 504 -11.56 -12.76 10.09
CA THR A 504 -10.80 -12.14 11.18
C THR A 504 -10.53 -13.13 12.32
N TYR A 505 -9.43 -12.94 13.04
CA TYR A 505 -9.14 -13.72 14.25
C TYR A 505 -10.13 -13.41 15.38
N ASN A 506 -10.41 -12.12 15.59
CA ASN A 506 -11.31 -11.64 16.63
C ASN A 506 -12.70 -11.44 16.02
N ARG A 507 -13.44 -12.54 15.85
CA ARG A 507 -14.82 -12.46 15.36
C ARG A 507 -15.73 -12.02 16.48
N TYR A 508 -16.46 -10.94 16.24
CA TYR A 508 -17.52 -10.49 17.12
C TYR A 508 -18.85 -11.11 16.70
N PRO A 509 -19.69 -11.57 17.64
CA PRO A 509 -21.02 -12.05 17.32
C PRO A 509 -21.83 -10.95 16.61
N ASN A 510 -22.72 -11.35 15.71
CA ASN A 510 -23.61 -10.44 14.99
C ASN A 510 -22.93 -9.40 14.06
N MET A 511 -21.62 -9.52 13.84
CA MET A 511 -20.86 -8.71 12.89
C MET A 511 -20.31 -9.54 11.73
N PRO A 512 -20.06 -8.92 10.56
CA PRO A 512 -19.33 -9.55 9.48
C PRO A 512 -17.97 -10.07 9.97
N GLY A 513 -17.64 -11.30 9.59
CA GLY A 513 -16.38 -11.96 9.96
C GLY A 513 -15.21 -11.58 9.05
N ASN A 514 -15.42 -10.70 8.08
CA ASN A 514 -14.52 -10.36 7.00
C ASN A 514 -13.41 -9.36 7.42
N THR A 515 -12.12 -9.68 7.23
CA THR A 515 -10.99 -8.78 7.58
C THR A 515 -11.04 -7.43 6.86
N PHE A 516 -11.36 -7.40 5.57
CA PHE A 516 -11.52 -6.17 4.79
C PHE A 516 -12.65 -5.26 5.33
N PHE A 517 -13.72 -5.84 5.88
CA PHE A 517 -14.77 -5.06 6.58
C PHE A 517 -14.21 -4.27 7.77
N TYR A 518 -13.41 -4.91 8.63
CA TYR A 518 -12.75 -4.22 9.75
C TYR A 518 -11.70 -3.21 9.27
N SER A 519 -11.01 -3.51 8.16
CA SER A 519 -10.10 -2.57 7.50
C SER A 519 -10.85 -1.30 7.05
N LEU A 520 -12.05 -1.41 6.49
CA LEU A 520 -12.88 -0.25 6.12
C LEU A 520 -13.41 0.49 7.36
N HIS A 521 -13.84 -0.23 8.39
CA HIS A 521 -14.28 0.35 9.67
C HIS A 521 -13.21 1.23 10.30
N THR A 522 -11.99 0.68 10.44
CA THR A 522 -10.83 1.40 10.99
C THR A 522 -10.44 2.61 10.14
N TRP A 523 -10.48 2.47 8.81
CA TRP A 523 -10.22 3.58 7.90
C TRP A 523 -11.23 4.72 8.08
N ARG A 524 -12.53 4.43 8.14
CA ARG A 524 -13.58 5.43 8.42
C ARG A 524 -13.29 6.19 9.72
N ASN A 525 -13.02 5.45 10.79
CA ASN A 525 -12.82 6.05 12.12
C ASN A 525 -11.54 6.89 12.21
N LEU A 526 -10.45 6.47 11.55
CA LEU A 526 -9.18 7.17 11.63
C LEU A 526 -9.08 8.36 10.68
N LYS A 527 -9.61 8.23 9.46
CA LYS A 527 -9.42 9.21 8.38
C LYS A 527 -10.61 10.15 8.23
N LEU A 528 -11.84 9.63 8.13
CA LEU A 528 -13.01 10.48 7.93
C LEU A 528 -13.34 11.27 9.19
N ARG A 529 -13.44 10.63 10.35
CA ARG A 529 -13.81 11.32 11.60
C ARG A 529 -12.79 12.38 12.04
N ARG A 530 -11.49 12.13 11.80
CA ARG A 530 -10.46 13.17 12.01
C ARG A 530 -10.66 14.31 11.02
N ASN A 531 -10.81 14.01 9.73
CA ASN A 531 -10.93 15.03 8.70
C ASN A 531 -12.22 15.86 8.84
N GLU A 532 -13.35 15.30 9.30
CA GLU A 532 -14.57 16.07 9.59
C GLU A 532 -14.35 17.11 10.71
N GLY A 533 -13.56 16.76 11.74
CA GLY A 533 -13.19 17.70 12.80
C GLY A 533 -12.23 18.81 12.34
N PHE A 534 -11.45 18.59 11.28
CA PHE A 534 -10.50 19.56 10.73
C PHE A 534 -11.04 20.35 9.53
N SER A 535 -11.86 19.75 8.65
CA SER A 535 -12.37 20.35 7.42
C SER A 535 -13.36 21.47 7.68
N TYR A 536 -14.07 21.43 8.81
CA TYR A 536 -14.95 22.51 9.25
C TYR A 536 -14.21 23.85 9.45
N ARG A 537 -12.87 23.83 9.57
CA ARG A 537 -12.06 25.03 9.81
C ARG A 537 -11.45 25.69 8.58
N GLU A 538 -11.36 25.01 7.43
CA GLU A 538 -10.47 25.50 6.34
C GLU A 538 -11.04 25.52 4.92
N GLY A 539 -12.30 25.15 4.67
CA GLY A 539 -12.94 25.35 3.34
C GLY A 539 -12.27 24.61 2.16
N ASN A 540 -11.29 23.73 2.41
CA ASN A 540 -10.56 23.00 1.38
C ASN A 540 -11.38 21.80 0.86
N LYS A 541 -11.29 21.55 -0.46
CA LYS A 541 -11.89 20.38 -1.11
C LYS A 541 -11.38 19.10 -0.44
N ILE A 542 -12.28 18.29 0.13
CA ILE A 542 -11.92 16.98 0.67
C ILE A 542 -11.43 16.11 -0.48
N LYS A 543 -10.17 15.67 -0.41
CA LYS A 543 -9.68 14.63 -1.32
C LYS A 543 -10.42 13.34 -1.01
N LEU A 544 -11.36 12.97 -1.87
CA LEU A 544 -12.04 11.69 -1.82
C LEU A 544 -11.06 10.59 -2.19
N TYR A 545 -10.87 9.64 -1.27
CA TYR A 545 -10.10 8.44 -1.53
C TYR A 545 -11.03 7.33 -2.04
N PRO A 546 -10.55 6.39 -2.90
CA PRO A 546 -11.32 5.25 -3.39
C PRO A 546 -12.09 4.46 -2.31
N GLU A 547 -11.54 4.35 -1.10
CA GLU A 547 -12.15 3.66 0.04
C GLU A 547 -13.47 4.31 0.47
N THR A 548 -13.63 5.61 0.25
CA THR A 548 -14.86 6.34 0.59
C THR A 548 -16.06 5.76 -0.15
N TRP A 549 -15.85 5.33 -1.39
CA TRP A 549 -16.87 4.71 -2.22
C TRP A 549 -17.25 3.30 -1.75
N LEU A 550 -16.25 2.57 -1.25
CA LEU A 550 -16.44 1.23 -0.69
C LEU A 550 -17.10 1.25 0.69
N LEU A 551 -17.25 2.43 1.32
CA LEU A 551 -18.09 2.59 2.49
C LEU A 551 -19.57 2.43 2.18
N SER A 552 -20.01 2.52 0.92
CA SER A 552 -21.38 2.19 0.53
C SER A 552 -21.79 0.83 1.13
N PRO A 553 -22.99 0.72 1.73
CA PRO A 553 -23.52 -0.55 2.19
C PRO A 553 -24.12 -1.38 1.03
N LYS A 554 -24.17 -0.87 -0.21
CA LYS A 554 -24.69 -1.61 -1.37
C LYS A 554 -23.91 -2.88 -1.72
N PRO A 555 -22.56 -2.90 -1.72
CA PRO A 555 -21.80 -4.12 -1.89
C PRO A 555 -22.02 -5.05 -0.69
N GLY A 556 -22.34 -6.32 -0.97
CA GLY A 556 -22.40 -7.35 0.08
C GLY A 556 -21.01 -7.56 0.69
N ARG A 557 -20.93 -7.83 2.00
CA ARG A 557 -19.64 -7.94 2.72
C ARG A 557 -19.41 -9.26 3.43
N GLU A 558 -20.40 -10.15 3.33
CA GLU A 558 -20.41 -11.43 3.99
C GLU A 558 -21.06 -12.48 3.08
N LEU A 559 -20.84 -13.75 3.40
CA LEU A 559 -21.52 -14.88 2.79
C LEU A 559 -23.05 -14.71 2.89
N ARG A 560 -23.75 -15.15 1.84
CA ARG A 560 -25.22 -15.01 1.75
C ARG A 560 -25.98 -15.73 2.86
N ASP A 561 -25.40 -16.78 3.40
CA ASP A 561 -25.97 -17.59 4.49
C ASP A 561 -25.60 -17.05 5.88
N LEU A 562 -24.88 -15.93 5.95
CA LEU A 562 -24.39 -15.30 7.17
C LEU A 562 -23.52 -16.24 8.04
N SER A 563 -22.93 -17.28 7.44
CA SER A 563 -22.10 -18.27 8.13
C SER A 563 -20.95 -17.63 8.92
N GLU A 564 -20.46 -16.48 8.45
CA GLU A 564 -19.37 -15.72 9.09
C GLU A 564 -19.71 -15.22 10.50
N ARG A 565 -21.00 -14.98 10.79
CA ARG A 565 -21.49 -14.54 12.12
C ARG A 565 -21.53 -15.66 13.15
N ASN A 566 -21.48 -16.92 12.70
CA ASN A 566 -21.51 -18.06 13.60
C ASN A 566 -20.13 -18.30 14.22
N THR A 567 -20.01 -17.96 15.50
CA THR A 567 -18.77 -18.15 16.28
C THR A 567 -18.38 -19.62 16.46
N SER A 568 -19.32 -20.56 16.31
CA SER A 568 -19.04 -22.00 16.42
C SER A 568 -18.23 -22.54 15.24
N LYS A 569 -18.31 -21.91 14.06
CA LYS A 569 -17.56 -22.35 12.88
C LYS A 569 -16.09 -22.05 13.06
N THR A 570 -15.22 -22.98 12.70
CA THR A 570 -13.77 -22.72 12.75
C THR A 570 -13.34 -21.79 11.62
N ARG A 571 -12.16 -21.20 11.76
CA ARG A 571 -11.58 -20.34 10.71
C ARG A 571 -11.41 -21.10 9.39
N VAL A 572 -10.93 -22.34 9.46
CA VAL A 572 -10.69 -23.20 8.30
C VAL A 572 -11.99 -23.50 7.57
N GLU A 573 -13.07 -23.80 8.30
CA GLU A 573 -14.40 -24.01 7.73
C GLU A 573 -14.91 -22.76 7.01
N LEU A 574 -14.75 -21.57 7.59
CA LEU A 574 -15.15 -20.32 6.95
C LEU A 574 -14.34 -20.02 5.69
N GLU A 575 -13.02 -20.22 5.73
CA GLU A 575 -12.15 -20.04 4.56
C GLU A 575 -12.59 -20.96 3.40
N GLN A 576 -12.97 -22.21 3.69
CA GLN A 576 -13.52 -23.13 2.68
C GLN A 576 -14.86 -22.65 2.11
N LEU A 577 -15.76 -22.11 2.95
CA LEU A 577 -17.05 -21.57 2.48
C LEU A 577 -16.87 -20.34 1.60
N ILE A 578 -15.96 -19.44 1.98
CA ILE A 578 -15.58 -18.26 1.18
C ILE A 578 -14.97 -18.70 -0.14
N GLU A 579 -14.04 -19.65 -0.12
CA GLU A 579 -13.42 -20.19 -1.33
C GLU A 579 -14.46 -20.80 -2.28
N ASN A 580 -15.38 -21.62 -1.76
CA ASN A 580 -16.47 -22.20 -2.54
C ASN A 580 -17.37 -21.14 -3.19
N GLU A 581 -17.56 -20.00 -2.54
CA GLU A 581 -18.35 -18.89 -3.08
C GLU A 581 -17.57 -18.12 -4.16
N VAL A 582 -16.26 -17.86 -3.96
CA VAL A 582 -15.38 -17.20 -4.94
C VAL A 582 -15.28 -18.00 -6.24
N VAL A 583 -15.19 -19.34 -6.16
CA VAL A 583 -15.03 -20.24 -7.31
C VAL A 583 -16.29 -20.35 -8.19
N LYS A 584 -17.45 -19.91 -7.68
CA LYS A 584 -18.69 -19.81 -8.49
C LYS A 584 -18.59 -18.75 -9.59
N CYS A 585 -17.59 -17.85 -9.54
CA CYS A 585 -17.37 -16.78 -10.52
C CYS A 585 -18.59 -15.86 -10.74
N GLY A 586 -19.39 -15.65 -9.69
CA GLY A 586 -20.41 -14.61 -9.65
C GLY A 586 -19.78 -13.22 -9.49
N LYS A 587 -20.61 -12.18 -9.27
CA LYS A 587 -20.13 -10.83 -8.91
C LYS A 587 -19.51 -10.81 -7.51
N ILE A 588 -18.34 -11.41 -7.38
CA ILE A 588 -17.64 -11.64 -6.12
C ILE A 588 -16.18 -11.28 -6.30
N LEU A 589 -15.67 -10.51 -5.36
CA LEU A 589 -14.27 -10.12 -5.27
C LEU A 589 -13.72 -10.68 -3.98
N TYR A 590 -12.62 -11.43 -4.09
CA TYR A 590 -11.85 -11.85 -2.95
C TYR A 590 -10.74 -10.83 -2.69
N VAL A 591 -10.91 -10.01 -1.66
CA VAL A 591 -10.01 -8.93 -1.29
C VAL A 591 -8.94 -9.46 -0.34
N LYS A 592 -7.68 -9.17 -0.64
CA LYS A 592 -6.53 -9.53 0.20
C LYS A 592 -5.43 -8.49 0.02
N ASP A 593 -4.58 -8.40 1.02
CA ASP A 593 -3.36 -7.61 0.93
C ASP A 593 -2.47 -8.09 -0.24
N SER A 594 -1.90 -7.15 -0.98
CA SER A 594 -1.12 -7.39 -2.20
C SER A 594 0.10 -8.31 -1.98
N LYS A 595 0.63 -8.35 -0.76
CA LYS A 595 1.70 -9.28 -0.37
C LYS A 595 1.26 -10.75 -0.45
N TYR A 596 0.00 -11.01 -0.14
CA TYR A 596 -0.55 -12.37 -0.06
C TYR A 596 -1.50 -12.71 -1.21
N ILE A 597 -1.91 -11.72 -2.02
CA ILE A 597 -2.86 -11.91 -3.13
C ILE A 597 -2.26 -12.84 -4.20
N VAL A 598 -0.98 -12.69 -4.53
CA VAL A 598 -0.31 -13.50 -5.58
C VAL A 598 -0.31 -14.97 -5.20
N GLN A 599 -0.06 -15.29 -3.93
CA GLN A 599 -0.11 -16.66 -3.43
C GLN A 599 -1.52 -17.24 -3.53
N GLU A 600 -2.55 -16.45 -3.19
CA GLU A 600 -3.95 -16.88 -3.31
C GLU A 600 -4.32 -17.13 -4.77
N TYR A 601 -3.89 -16.25 -5.68
CA TYR A 601 -4.08 -16.41 -7.11
C TYR A 601 -3.45 -17.70 -7.63
N LEU A 602 -2.19 -17.98 -7.25
CA LEU A 602 -1.50 -19.21 -7.64
C LEU A 602 -2.19 -20.46 -7.07
N TYR A 603 -2.67 -20.39 -5.83
CA TYR A 603 -3.45 -21.46 -5.21
C TYR A 603 -4.74 -21.74 -5.98
N LEU A 604 -5.56 -20.71 -6.20
CA LEU A 604 -6.85 -20.83 -6.89
C LEU A 604 -6.67 -21.28 -8.34
N SER A 605 -5.72 -20.69 -9.06
CA SER A 605 -5.44 -21.04 -10.46
C SER A 605 -4.93 -22.47 -10.62
N LYS A 606 -4.16 -22.98 -9.64
CA LYS A 606 -3.68 -24.36 -9.68
C LYS A 606 -4.75 -25.37 -9.26
N LYS A 607 -5.54 -25.05 -8.22
CA LYS A 607 -6.62 -25.92 -7.72
C LYS A 607 -7.80 -25.97 -8.68
N TYR A 608 -8.16 -24.85 -9.28
CA TYR A 608 -9.29 -24.66 -10.17
C TYR A 608 -8.81 -24.24 -11.57
N TYR A 609 -7.95 -25.04 -12.19
CA TYR A 609 -7.29 -24.76 -13.47
C TYR A 609 -8.23 -24.54 -14.67
N TRP A 610 -9.51 -24.89 -14.54
CA TRP A 610 -10.55 -24.63 -15.54
C TRP A 610 -11.23 -23.27 -15.38
N ARG A 611 -10.86 -22.49 -14.36
CA ARG A 611 -11.33 -21.13 -14.11
C ARG A 611 -10.18 -20.15 -14.34
N ASP A 612 -10.46 -19.11 -15.10
CA ASP A 612 -9.52 -18.01 -15.29
C ASP A 612 -9.74 -16.98 -14.19
N PHE A 613 -8.81 -16.92 -13.24
CA PHE A 613 -8.76 -15.87 -12.22
C PHE A 613 -7.93 -14.69 -12.71
N TYR A 614 -8.25 -13.51 -12.20
CA TYR A 614 -7.55 -12.26 -12.49
C TYR A 614 -7.30 -11.52 -11.19
N ILE A 615 -6.15 -10.85 -11.11
CA ILE A 615 -5.79 -9.94 -10.02
C ILE A 615 -6.07 -8.51 -10.50
N GLY A 616 -6.72 -7.70 -9.67
CA GLY A 616 -6.87 -6.27 -9.94
C GLY A 616 -5.51 -5.57 -10.04
N LYS A 617 -5.39 -4.62 -10.96
CA LYS A 617 -4.17 -3.81 -11.17
C LYS A 617 -4.01 -2.73 -10.09
N ASP A 618 -5.12 -2.28 -9.52
CA ASP A 618 -5.12 -1.22 -8.53
C ASP A 618 -5.14 -1.75 -7.08
N THR A 619 -4.45 -1.03 -6.21
CA THR A 619 -4.35 -1.31 -4.76
C THR A 619 -5.04 -0.19 -3.98
N LEU A 620 -5.90 -0.52 -3.03
CA LEU A 620 -6.40 0.42 -2.02
C LEU A 620 -5.40 0.56 -0.89
N LYS A 621 -5.51 1.65 -0.12
CA LYS A 621 -4.75 1.89 1.10
C LYS A 621 -3.26 1.64 0.91
N GLN A 622 -2.68 2.16 -0.17
CA GLN A 622 -1.25 2.02 -0.40
C GLN A 622 -0.48 2.51 0.83
N TYR A 623 0.22 1.59 1.47
CA TYR A 623 1.09 1.85 2.59
C TYR A 623 2.48 1.33 2.29
N LEU A 624 3.48 2.02 2.81
CA LEU A 624 4.86 1.59 2.73
C LEU A 624 5.11 0.61 3.86
N GLU A 625 5.31 -0.67 3.54
CA GLU A 625 5.91 -1.62 4.47
C GLU A 625 7.34 -1.17 4.72
N GLN A 626 7.66 -0.91 5.98
CA GLN A 626 9.00 -0.50 6.39
C GLN A 626 9.41 -1.25 7.65
N LEU A 627 10.71 -1.55 7.74
CA LEU A 627 11.33 -1.94 8.99
C LEU A 627 11.57 -0.68 9.81
N VAL A 628 11.08 -0.68 11.03
CA VAL A 628 11.31 0.39 12.00
C VAL A 628 12.24 -0.15 13.06
N PHE A 629 13.40 0.51 13.19
CA PHE A 629 14.35 0.28 14.27
C PHE A 629 14.06 1.30 15.38
N TYR A 630 13.27 0.88 16.38
CA TYR A 630 13.03 1.67 17.58
C TYR A 630 14.27 1.65 18.45
N HIS A 631 14.60 2.81 19.01
CA HIS A 631 15.75 2.95 19.92
C HIS A 631 17.03 2.35 19.32
N ALA A 632 17.20 2.50 18.00
CA ALA A 632 18.35 1.96 17.30
C ALA A 632 19.62 2.55 17.90
N ASP A 633 20.47 1.68 18.44
CA ASP A 633 21.78 2.08 18.92
C ASP A 633 22.79 2.12 17.76
N LYS A 634 24.04 2.48 18.05
CA LYS A 634 25.14 2.41 17.08
C LYS A 634 25.63 0.96 16.85
N SER A 635 24.87 -0.08 17.21
CA SER A 635 25.28 -1.46 16.95
C SER A 635 25.32 -1.76 15.45
N SER A 636 25.97 -2.86 15.11
CA SER A 636 26.00 -3.38 13.74
C SER A 636 24.66 -3.98 13.30
N ILE A 637 23.67 -4.17 14.19
CA ILE A 637 22.44 -4.92 13.87
C ILE A 637 21.63 -4.24 12.76
N PRO A 638 21.22 -2.95 12.87
CA PRO A 638 20.47 -2.31 11.81
C PRO A 638 21.22 -2.32 10.47
N ARG A 639 22.55 -2.16 10.51
CA ARG A 639 23.41 -2.18 9.32
C ARG A 639 23.43 -3.57 8.67
N ASN A 640 23.56 -4.63 9.45
CA ASN A 640 23.57 -6.02 8.96
C ASN A 640 22.22 -6.43 8.36
N ILE A 641 21.11 -6.00 8.97
CA ILE A 641 19.77 -6.25 8.45
C ILE A 641 19.56 -5.52 7.13
N VAL A 642 19.90 -4.23 7.08
CA VAL A 642 19.83 -3.43 5.84
C VAL A 642 20.67 -4.07 4.73
N ALA A 643 21.91 -4.46 5.00
CA ALA A 643 22.76 -5.14 4.03
C ALA A 643 22.16 -6.49 3.53
N THR A 644 21.46 -7.22 4.41
CA THR A 644 20.75 -8.47 4.05
C THR A 644 19.55 -8.19 3.13
N ILE A 645 18.89 -7.04 3.29
CA ILE A 645 17.79 -6.65 2.42
C ILE A 645 18.32 -6.15 1.07
N GLU A 646 19.33 -5.28 1.09
CA GLU A 646 19.97 -4.72 -0.10
C GLU A 646 20.62 -5.80 -0.98
N SER A 647 21.11 -6.88 -0.39
CA SER A 647 21.63 -8.05 -1.13
C SER A 647 20.55 -8.93 -1.77
N GLY A 648 19.27 -8.67 -1.52
CA GLY A 648 18.14 -9.43 -2.08
C GLY A 648 17.79 -10.72 -1.31
N ILE A 649 18.50 -11.05 -0.23
CA ILE A 649 18.23 -12.24 0.59
C ILE A 649 16.83 -12.19 1.19
N TRP A 650 16.40 -11.01 1.65
CA TRP A 650 15.04 -10.79 2.17
C TRP A 650 13.97 -11.25 1.18
N LYS A 651 14.03 -10.76 -0.06
CA LYS A 651 13.06 -11.09 -1.11
C LYS A 651 13.05 -12.59 -1.40
N ARG A 652 14.23 -13.21 -1.48
CA ARG A 652 14.36 -14.64 -1.74
C ARG A 652 13.77 -15.51 -0.63
N LEU A 653 13.95 -15.12 0.63
CA LEU A 653 13.35 -15.80 1.79
C LEU A 653 11.82 -15.67 1.77
N ASP A 654 11.31 -14.48 1.46
CA ASP A 654 9.87 -14.24 1.40
C ASP A 654 9.21 -15.10 0.31
N GLU A 655 9.83 -15.20 -0.88
CA GLU A 655 9.40 -16.11 -1.95
C GLU A 655 9.41 -17.58 -1.51
N GLU A 656 10.45 -18.02 -0.80
CA GLU A 656 10.57 -19.40 -0.34
C GLU A 656 9.49 -19.77 0.70
N ILE A 657 9.28 -18.89 1.69
CA ILE A 657 8.22 -19.04 2.70
C ILE A 657 6.85 -19.08 2.03
N SER A 658 6.63 -18.22 1.04
CA SER A 658 5.42 -18.17 0.23
C SER A 658 5.15 -19.50 -0.49
N LEU A 659 6.16 -20.05 -1.15
CA LEU A 659 6.07 -21.31 -1.89
C LEU A 659 5.77 -22.51 -0.97
N ARG A 660 6.36 -22.53 0.23
CA ARG A 660 6.11 -23.58 1.23
C ARG A 660 4.70 -23.53 1.78
N LYS A 661 4.21 -22.34 2.16
CA LYS A 661 2.82 -22.12 2.60
C LYS A 661 1.84 -22.61 1.52
N LEU A 662 2.12 -22.29 0.25
CA LEU A 662 1.32 -22.77 -0.90
C LEU A 662 1.36 -24.30 -1.04
N LYS A 663 2.55 -24.93 -0.97
CA LYS A 663 2.72 -26.39 -1.09
C LYS A 663 1.98 -27.14 0.03
N GLY A 664 2.05 -26.64 1.26
CA GLY A 664 1.31 -27.19 2.41
C GLY A 664 -0.19 -27.20 2.17
N ARG A 665 -0.77 -26.04 1.81
CA ARG A 665 -2.21 -25.92 1.53
C ARG A 665 -2.65 -26.82 0.37
N ILE A 666 -1.86 -26.91 -0.71
CA ILE A 666 -2.18 -27.79 -1.85
C ILE A 666 -2.22 -29.26 -1.41
N LYS A 667 -1.25 -29.72 -0.63
CA LYS A 667 -1.17 -31.11 -0.17
C LYS A 667 -2.38 -31.53 0.66
N GLU A 668 -2.84 -30.65 1.56
CA GLU A 668 -4.05 -30.88 2.36
C GLU A 668 -5.31 -30.98 1.49
N THR A 669 -5.35 -30.22 0.40
CA THR A 669 -6.54 -30.09 -0.44
C THR A 669 -6.69 -31.22 -1.48
N TRP A 670 -5.58 -31.76 -2.00
CA TRP A 670 -5.59 -32.77 -3.07
C TRP A 670 -6.27 -34.10 -2.70
N ASN A 671 -6.52 -34.32 -1.41
CA ASN A 671 -7.28 -35.48 -0.94
C ASN A 671 -8.79 -35.38 -1.24
N GLY A 672 -9.30 -34.21 -1.64
CA GLY A 672 -10.68 -34.01 -2.10
C GLY A 672 -10.72 -33.59 -3.57
N ILE A 673 -10.67 -34.57 -4.48
CA ILE A 673 -10.61 -34.31 -5.94
C ILE A 673 -11.96 -33.74 -6.42
N ILE A 674 -11.99 -32.43 -6.69
CA ILE A 674 -13.05 -31.81 -7.49
C ILE A 674 -12.76 -32.15 -8.95
N ARG A 675 -13.58 -33.00 -9.57
CA ARG A 675 -13.48 -33.31 -11.00
C ARG A 675 -13.80 -32.07 -11.82
N ALA A 676 -12.89 -31.69 -12.70
CA ALA A 676 -13.14 -30.61 -13.65
C ALA A 676 -14.24 -31.01 -14.64
N PRO A 677 -15.07 -30.06 -15.11
CA PRO A 677 -15.87 -30.26 -16.31
C PRO A 677 -14.96 -30.39 -17.54
N GLU A 678 -15.30 -31.26 -18.49
CA GLU A 678 -14.56 -31.47 -19.73
C GLU A 678 -14.41 -30.14 -20.49
N LYS A 679 -13.16 -29.71 -20.70
CA LYS A 679 -12.83 -28.48 -21.40
C LYS A 679 -12.74 -28.77 -22.90
N TRP A 680 -13.64 -28.17 -23.68
CA TRP A 680 -13.57 -28.15 -25.14
C TRP A 680 -12.56 -27.07 -25.54
N ASN A 681 -11.39 -27.48 -26.02
CA ASN A 681 -10.41 -26.54 -26.56
C ASN A 681 -10.84 -26.15 -27.97
N SER A 682 -10.95 -24.85 -28.25
CA SER A 682 -11.17 -24.34 -29.61
C SER A 682 -9.90 -24.54 -30.45
N VAL A 683 -10.07 -25.05 -31.67
CA VAL A 683 -8.99 -25.32 -32.62
C VAL A 683 -8.66 -24.03 -33.39
N PRO A 684 -7.42 -23.53 -33.39
CA PRO A 684 -7.04 -22.37 -34.19
C PRO A 684 -6.97 -22.75 -35.68
N LEU A 685 -7.80 -22.08 -36.50
CA LEU A 685 -7.96 -22.27 -37.95
C LEU A 685 -6.98 -21.42 -38.78
N ASP A 686 -5.77 -21.18 -38.26
CA ASP A 686 -4.85 -20.19 -38.84
C ASP A 686 -4.12 -20.69 -40.12
N GLY A 687 -4.20 -21.99 -40.43
CA GLY A 687 -3.48 -22.60 -41.56
C GLY A 687 -4.29 -22.86 -42.83
N SER A 688 -5.61 -23.12 -42.73
CA SER A 688 -6.39 -23.63 -43.88
C SER A 688 -7.00 -22.54 -44.77
N ILE A 689 -7.03 -21.28 -44.33
CA ILE A 689 -7.59 -20.17 -45.10
C ILE A 689 -6.59 -19.72 -46.19
N PHE A 690 -5.29 -19.82 -45.94
CA PHE A 690 -4.25 -19.42 -46.89
C PHE A 690 -4.25 -20.27 -48.17
N THR A 691 -4.44 -21.58 -48.04
CA THR A 691 -4.50 -22.50 -49.19
C THR A 691 -5.67 -22.17 -50.12
N LEU A 692 -6.74 -21.62 -49.58
CA LEU A 692 -7.90 -21.18 -50.36
C LEU A 692 -7.59 -20.04 -51.32
N PHE A 693 -6.91 -19.01 -50.83
CA PHE A 693 -6.54 -17.84 -51.62
C PHE A 693 -5.53 -18.18 -52.71
N VAL A 694 -4.64 -19.13 -52.43
CA VAL A 694 -3.71 -19.69 -53.42
C VAL A 694 -4.49 -20.37 -54.56
N VAL A 695 -5.47 -21.22 -54.25
CA VAL A 695 -6.31 -21.89 -55.26
C VAL A 695 -7.14 -20.88 -56.06
N CYS A 696 -7.75 -19.89 -55.40
CA CYS A 696 -8.51 -18.83 -56.09
C CYS A 696 -7.61 -17.99 -57.02
N GLY A 697 -6.39 -17.68 -56.59
CA GLY A 697 -5.40 -16.97 -57.40
C GLY A 697 -5.00 -17.75 -58.66
N ILE A 698 -4.73 -19.05 -58.53
CA ILE A 698 -4.39 -19.93 -59.66
C ILE A 698 -5.55 -20.02 -60.66
N LEU A 699 -6.78 -20.20 -60.18
CA LEU A 699 -7.96 -20.28 -61.05
C LEU A 699 -8.25 -18.96 -61.76
N SER A 700 -8.07 -17.82 -61.07
CA SER A 700 -8.23 -16.50 -61.67
C SER A 700 -7.18 -16.24 -62.74
N ALA A 701 -5.92 -16.64 -62.50
CA ALA A 701 -4.86 -16.57 -63.51
C ALA A 701 -5.18 -17.44 -64.73
N ALA A 702 -5.70 -18.66 -64.52
CA ALA A 702 -6.14 -19.53 -65.62
C ALA A 702 -7.28 -18.91 -66.44
N ALA A 703 -8.23 -18.23 -65.80
CA ALA A 703 -9.31 -17.52 -66.48
C ALA A 703 -8.76 -16.37 -67.35
N VAL A 704 -7.82 -15.58 -66.83
CA VAL A 704 -7.15 -14.51 -67.60
C VAL A 704 -6.39 -15.08 -68.80
N ILE A 705 -5.69 -16.21 -68.63
CA ILE A 705 -5.02 -16.90 -69.74
C ILE A 705 -6.05 -17.37 -70.77
N GLY A 706 -7.20 -17.90 -70.34
CA GLY A 706 -8.31 -18.27 -71.21
C GLY A 706 -8.80 -17.08 -72.06
N ILE A 707 -8.94 -15.90 -71.47
CA ILE A 707 -9.26 -14.65 -72.19
C ILE A 707 -8.19 -14.32 -73.22
N CYS A 708 -6.91 -14.43 -72.85
CA CYS A 708 -5.80 -14.16 -73.78
C CYS A 708 -5.81 -15.13 -74.97
N VAL A 709 -6.20 -16.39 -74.75
CA VAL A 709 -6.25 -17.42 -75.79
C VAL A 709 -7.49 -17.29 -76.67
N GLU A 710 -8.69 -17.10 -76.12
CA GLU A 710 -9.93 -16.92 -76.90
C GLU A 710 -9.94 -15.56 -77.60
N GLY A 711 -9.42 -14.52 -76.94
CA GLY A 711 -9.30 -13.18 -77.47
C GLY A 711 -8.07 -12.96 -78.34
N ARG A 712 -7.24 -13.97 -78.61
CA ARG A 712 -5.94 -13.79 -79.30
C ARG A 712 -6.05 -13.05 -80.64
N HIS A 713 -7.11 -13.29 -81.40
CA HIS A 713 -7.31 -12.62 -82.69
C HIS A 713 -7.66 -11.13 -82.53
N GLU A 714 -8.46 -10.79 -81.51
CA GLU A 714 -8.84 -9.42 -81.16
C GLU A 714 -7.73 -8.66 -80.44
N ILE A 715 -6.94 -9.34 -79.61
CA ILE A 715 -5.78 -8.79 -78.91
C ILE A 715 -4.63 -8.55 -79.90
N VAL A 716 -4.40 -9.46 -80.85
CA VAL A 716 -3.45 -9.25 -81.96
C VAL A 716 -3.94 -8.12 -82.85
N TRP A 717 -5.24 -8.04 -83.16
CA TRP A 717 -5.80 -6.89 -83.88
C TRP A 717 -5.58 -5.59 -83.12
N LEU A 718 -5.83 -5.55 -81.80
CA LEU A 718 -5.55 -4.40 -80.94
C LEU A 718 -4.07 -4.05 -80.85
N LEU A 719 -3.16 -5.02 -80.73
CA LEU A 719 -1.71 -4.77 -80.70
C LEU A 719 -1.22 -4.25 -82.04
N VAL A 720 -1.72 -4.78 -83.15
CA VAL A 720 -1.41 -4.29 -84.50
C VAL A 720 -1.99 -2.89 -84.74
N ASN A 721 -3.21 -2.62 -84.26
CA ASN A 721 -3.86 -1.32 -84.43
C ASN A 721 -3.35 -0.26 -83.45
N THR A 722 -2.93 -0.64 -82.24
CA THR A 722 -2.23 0.26 -81.31
C THR A 722 -0.82 0.55 -81.78
N ASN A 723 -0.10 -0.39 -82.41
CA ASN A 723 1.16 -0.07 -83.09
C ASN A 723 0.96 0.87 -84.29
N ARG A 724 -0.18 0.76 -85.01
CA ARG A 724 -0.58 1.74 -86.03
C ARG A 724 -0.94 3.09 -85.43
N LEU A 725 -1.73 3.15 -84.37
CA LEU A 725 -2.13 4.39 -83.69
C LEU A 725 -0.96 5.08 -83.00
N VAL A 726 -0.01 4.34 -82.43
CA VAL A 726 1.24 4.88 -81.86
C VAL A 726 2.14 5.39 -82.97
N LYS A 727 2.26 4.71 -84.13
CA LYS A 727 2.96 5.25 -85.31
C LYS A 727 2.28 6.52 -85.86
N TYR A 728 0.96 6.54 -85.98
CA TYR A 728 0.22 7.71 -86.47
C TYR A 728 0.28 8.88 -85.49
N ASN A 729 0.16 8.62 -84.18
CA ASN A 729 0.27 9.67 -83.16
C ASN A 729 1.71 10.17 -82.99
N LEU A 730 2.75 9.34 -83.16
CA LEU A 730 4.15 9.79 -83.21
C LEU A 730 4.43 10.64 -84.45
N ILE A 731 3.87 10.29 -85.61
CA ILE A 731 3.99 11.10 -86.83
C ILE A 731 3.24 12.43 -86.68
N LEU A 732 2.05 12.43 -86.07
CA LEU A 732 1.30 13.66 -85.76
C LEU A 732 2.01 14.53 -84.72
N TRP A 733 2.66 13.90 -83.72
CA TRP A 733 3.50 14.61 -82.75
C TRP A 733 4.74 15.20 -83.42
N TRP A 734 5.39 14.48 -84.35
CA TRP A 734 6.56 14.96 -85.08
C TRP A 734 6.20 16.10 -86.05
N TRP A 735 5.03 16.04 -86.69
CA TRP A 735 4.48 17.15 -87.49
C TRP A 735 4.20 18.39 -86.65
N ARG A 736 3.56 18.23 -85.48
CA ARG A 736 3.35 19.35 -84.54
C ARG A 736 4.65 19.91 -83.96
N LEU A 737 5.69 19.09 -83.85
CA LEU A 737 7.01 19.52 -83.39
C LEU A 737 7.77 20.30 -84.48
N MET A 738 7.62 19.92 -85.76
CA MET A 738 8.18 20.65 -86.91
C MET A 738 7.48 22.00 -87.15
N ASP A 739 6.15 22.07 -86.98
CA ASP A 739 5.42 23.35 -87.02
C ASP A 739 5.85 24.32 -85.91
N TRP A 740 6.41 23.81 -84.80
CA TRP A 740 6.91 24.61 -83.68
C TRP A 740 8.36 25.09 -83.87
N PHE A 741 9.12 24.51 -84.80
CA PHE A 741 10.49 24.92 -85.12
C PHE A 741 10.60 25.83 -86.36
N CYS A 742 9.52 25.98 -87.13
CA CYS A 742 9.46 26.81 -88.35
C CYS A 742 8.59 28.07 -88.22
N GLY A 743 8.13 28.42 -87.02
CA GLY A 743 7.55 29.72 -86.67
C GLY A 743 8.37 30.35 -85.54
#